data_AF-A0A7J8BYU6-F1
#
_entry.id   AF-A0A7J8BYU6-F1
#
_cell.length_a   1.000
_cell.length_b   1.000
_cell.length_c   1.000
_cell.angle_alpha   90.00
_cell.angle_beta   90.00
_cell.angle_gamma   90.00
#
_symmetry.space_group_name_H-M   'P 1'
#
loop_
_entity.id
_entity.type
_entity.pdbx_description
1 polymer ?
#
loop_
_entity_poly.entity_id
_entity_poly.type
_entity_poly.pdbx_seq_one_letter_code
_entity_poly.pdbx_strand_id
1 'polypeptide(L)'
;MTGAECVEGMASGLYQELFAAVVSLVNRSFSSHHLSMASIMVVDAPGFQNPRHQGRERAATFEELCHNYTQERLQLLFYRRTFVSTLQRLQEEGLPVQFDLPEPSPGPTVAVVDQNPSQVRLPPGGGAVDAKGLFWVLDEEVRVEGSSDSTVLERLCAAFEKKGAGTEGTSALRPCEQPLQCEIAHQRGQDPVRYDLTGWLHRAKPNLSALDAAQVLQHSKRAELRSLFQARAKLAPVCRALAGLEGTSQQALQRNCVLRRAFASSFAAAKRRAPCSQVKLQMDALSSVIRRSQLHFIHCLVPSLTVESKGGKGAPTPPQPDGDKPGAGGPLPVDIPALRVQLSGSYILEALRLHRTGYADHLGLTHFRRRFQVLDPLLAKKLMPAAEGIDERKAVEQLLQTLDLEKKAVAVGHSQVFLKAGVVSRLEKQREKLVSHSIVLFQAACKGFLSRQEFKKLKIRRLASQCIWKNVAVFLAVKDWPWWRLLGALRPLLSATAGEEQLRTKEEELTTLRQKLEKLETSRNELRQNTDQLESKIADLTTELADERFKGDVACQVLESERAERLRAFREGQELKSKYEQVQKHLGEVEKQLEEAQQKIQLHELERSPAGGADEWQTRFDCAQMENEFLRKRLQQFEERLDSELTSRKELEQQRLLCLWVLPGEEHPAMKSMNASSGRLRSGPFLP
;
A
#
# COMPACT_ATOMS: atom_id res chain seq x y z
N MET A 1 -7.00 22.71 -23.74
CA MET A 1 -6.96 21.36 -24.31
C MET A 1 -7.48 21.46 -25.73
N THR A 2 -6.82 20.80 -26.68
CA THR A 2 -7.29 20.75 -28.07
C THR A 2 -8.45 19.76 -28.20
N GLY A 3 -9.23 19.85 -29.29
CA GLY A 3 -10.32 18.91 -29.53
C GLY A 3 -9.85 17.45 -29.63
N ALA A 4 -8.68 17.22 -30.25
CA ALA A 4 -8.07 15.89 -30.35
C ALA A 4 -7.73 15.30 -28.97
N GLU A 5 -7.13 16.10 -28.07
CA GLU A 5 -6.81 15.69 -26.70
C GLU A 5 -8.05 15.29 -25.88
N CYS A 6 -9.18 15.96 -26.13
CA CYS A 6 -10.43 15.62 -25.47
C CYS A 6 -10.97 14.26 -25.96
N VAL A 7 -10.88 13.98 -27.26
CA VAL A 7 -11.30 12.70 -27.84
C VAL A 7 -10.40 11.56 -27.34
N GLU A 8 -9.09 11.74 -27.37
CA GLU A 8 -8.13 10.75 -26.83
C GLU A 8 -8.31 10.54 -25.32
N GLY A 9 -8.55 11.62 -24.58
CA GLY A 9 -8.89 11.56 -23.16
C GLY A 9 -10.14 10.74 -22.90
N MET A 10 -11.23 11.03 -23.60
CA MET A 10 -12.47 10.29 -23.46
C MET A 10 -12.29 8.79 -23.79
N ALA A 11 -11.60 8.48 -24.89
CA ALA A 11 -11.34 7.09 -25.28
C ALA A 11 -10.52 6.33 -24.22
N SER A 12 -9.44 6.94 -23.72
CA SER A 12 -8.60 6.35 -22.67
C SER A 12 -9.35 6.18 -21.35
N GLY A 13 -10.14 7.17 -20.93
CA GLY A 13 -10.98 7.08 -19.73
C GLY A 13 -12.03 5.98 -19.81
N LEU A 14 -12.72 5.85 -20.96
CA LEU A 14 -13.69 4.76 -21.19
C LEU A 14 -13.02 3.38 -21.14
N TYR A 15 -11.83 3.24 -21.74
CA TYR A 15 -11.08 1.98 -21.70
C TYR A 15 -10.65 1.62 -20.28
N GLN A 16 -10.16 2.58 -19.50
CA GLN A 16 -9.77 2.37 -18.10
C GLN A 16 -10.96 1.91 -17.25
N GLU A 17 -12.12 2.54 -17.40
CA GLU A 17 -13.33 2.16 -16.66
C GLU A 17 -13.83 0.77 -17.06
N LEU A 18 -13.82 0.45 -18.36
CA LEU A 18 -14.18 -0.87 -18.87
C LEU A 18 -13.24 -1.95 -18.31
N PHE A 19 -11.92 -1.75 -18.42
CA PHE A 19 -10.92 -2.69 -17.92
C PHE A 19 -11.11 -2.96 -16.43
N ALA A 20 -11.26 -1.89 -15.63
CA ALA A 20 -11.45 -2.03 -14.20
C ALA A 20 -12.79 -2.70 -13.83
N ALA A 21 -13.85 -2.51 -14.64
CA ALA A 21 -15.11 -3.22 -14.47
C ALA A 21 -14.97 -4.72 -14.77
N VAL A 22 -14.29 -5.09 -15.85
CA VAL A 22 -14.01 -6.50 -16.21
C VAL A 22 -13.25 -7.19 -15.08
N VAL A 23 -12.17 -6.60 -14.58
CA VAL A 23 -11.39 -7.19 -13.48
C VAL A 23 -12.23 -7.31 -12.21
N SER A 24 -13.12 -6.34 -11.93
CA SER A 24 -14.03 -6.44 -10.77
C SER A 24 -15.01 -7.62 -10.91
N LEU A 25 -15.62 -7.80 -12.08
CA LEU A 25 -16.52 -8.92 -12.36
C LEU A 25 -15.80 -10.27 -12.23
N VAL A 26 -14.58 -10.37 -12.75
CA VAL A 26 -13.72 -11.55 -12.60
C VAL A 26 -13.45 -11.84 -11.12
N ASN A 27 -13.03 -10.83 -10.35
CA ASN A 27 -12.79 -10.99 -8.91
C ASN A 27 -14.05 -11.40 -8.12
N ARG A 28 -15.21 -10.86 -8.48
CA ARG A 28 -16.49 -11.26 -7.89
C ARG A 28 -16.82 -12.72 -8.22
N SER A 29 -16.55 -13.19 -9.44
CA SER A 29 -16.78 -14.59 -9.81
C SER A 29 -15.88 -15.58 -9.06
N PHE A 30 -14.65 -15.16 -8.72
CA PHE A 30 -13.71 -15.94 -7.91
C PHE A 30 -13.87 -15.72 -6.39
N SER A 31 -14.77 -14.84 -5.96
CA SER A 31 -14.97 -14.57 -4.54
C SER A 31 -15.63 -15.78 -3.86
N SER A 32 -15.04 -16.21 -2.74
CA SER A 32 -15.53 -17.34 -1.95
C SER A 32 -16.08 -16.86 -0.62
N HIS A 33 -17.19 -17.47 -0.18
CA HIS A 33 -17.76 -17.26 1.15
C HIS A 33 -17.05 -18.09 2.24
N HIS A 34 -16.14 -18.99 1.85
CA HIS A 34 -15.37 -19.78 2.81
C HIS A 34 -14.30 -18.93 3.50
N LEU A 35 -14.10 -19.18 4.80
CA LEU A 35 -13.04 -18.55 5.57
C LEU A 35 -11.67 -19.01 5.05
N SER A 36 -10.98 -18.11 4.36
CA SER A 36 -9.58 -18.31 3.98
C SER A 36 -8.68 -18.18 5.21
N MET A 37 -7.83 -19.19 5.47
CA MET A 37 -6.84 -19.12 6.54
C MET A 37 -5.57 -18.37 6.13
N ALA A 38 -5.22 -18.37 4.85
CA ALA A 38 -4.02 -17.73 4.32
C ALA A 38 -4.21 -17.37 2.83
N SER A 39 -3.51 -16.32 2.37
CA SER A 39 -3.53 -15.89 0.97
C SER A 39 -2.11 -15.71 0.45
N ILE A 40 -1.87 -16.10 -0.80
CA ILE A 40 -0.64 -15.80 -1.52
C ILE A 40 -0.92 -14.64 -2.47
N MET A 41 -0.04 -13.63 -2.47
CA MET A 41 -0.10 -12.51 -3.40
C MET A 41 1.04 -12.65 -4.41
N VAL A 42 0.70 -12.64 -5.69
CA VAL A 42 1.67 -12.59 -6.78
C VAL A 42 1.66 -11.18 -7.35
N VAL A 43 2.84 -10.56 -7.43
CA VAL A 43 3.02 -9.23 -8.02
C VAL A 43 3.68 -9.43 -9.38
N ASP A 44 2.93 -9.16 -10.43
CA ASP A 44 3.41 -9.14 -11.81
C ASP A 44 3.39 -7.70 -12.31
N ALA A 45 4.57 -7.18 -12.69
CA ALA A 45 4.76 -5.79 -13.08
C ALA A 45 5.56 -5.73 -14.39
N PRO A 46 5.31 -4.72 -15.25
CA PRO A 46 6.05 -4.55 -16.50
C PRO A 46 7.56 -4.53 -16.27
N GLY A 47 8.31 -5.23 -17.12
CA GLY A 47 9.77 -5.33 -17.01
C GLY A 47 10.51 -4.00 -17.21
N PHE A 48 11.81 -4.00 -16.87
CA PHE A 48 12.69 -2.85 -17.11
C PHE A 48 12.88 -2.61 -18.62
N GLN A 49 12.74 -1.37 -19.06
CA GLN A 49 12.75 -0.96 -20.46
C GLN A 49 13.89 0.05 -20.71
N ASN A 50 14.83 -0.32 -21.58
CA ASN A 50 15.85 0.59 -22.10
C ASN A 50 15.86 0.46 -23.63
N PRO A 51 15.47 1.51 -24.38
CA PRO A 51 15.48 1.47 -25.85
C PRO A 51 16.83 1.07 -26.44
N ARG A 52 17.95 1.46 -25.81
CA ARG A 52 19.30 1.09 -26.26
C ARG A 52 19.51 -0.43 -26.25
N HIS A 53 19.02 -1.13 -25.21
CA HIS A 53 19.11 -2.59 -25.12
C HIS A 53 18.23 -3.30 -26.17
N GLN A 54 17.26 -2.61 -26.75
CA GLN A 54 16.39 -3.13 -27.81
C GLN A 54 16.91 -2.78 -29.23
N GLY A 55 18.13 -2.23 -29.34
CA GLY A 55 18.70 -1.79 -30.61
C GLY A 55 17.99 -0.56 -31.20
N ARG A 56 17.29 0.23 -30.37
CA ARG A 56 16.58 1.44 -30.81
C ARG A 56 17.38 2.67 -30.40
N GLU A 57 17.77 3.48 -31.38
CA GLU A 57 18.46 4.76 -31.17
C GLU A 57 17.50 5.91 -30.81
N ARG A 58 16.59 5.67 -29.86
CA ARG A 58 15.69 6.70 -29.32
C ARG A 58 15.81 6.81 -27.81
N ALA A 59 15.44 7.96 -27.28
CA ALA A 59 15.25 8.13 -25.84
C ALA A 59 13.95 7.45 -25.37
N ALA A 60 13.90 7.16 -24.08
CA ALA A 60 12.79 6.50 -23.41
C ALA A 60 11.65 7.50 -23.11
N THR A 61 10.42 7.02 -23.17
CA THR A 61 9.22 7.85 -22.97
C THR A 61 8.79 7.92 -21.50
N PHE A 62 7.81 8.78 -21.20
CA PHE A 62 7.19 8.89 -19.88
C PHE A 62 6.59 7.55 -19.39
N GLU A 63 5.96 6.77 -20.27
CA GLU A 63 5.41 5.46 -19.90
C GLU A 63 6.52 4.46 -19.52
N GLU A 64 7.62 4.46 -20.27
CA GLU A 64 8.78 3.62 -19.99
C GLU A 64 9.45 4.04 -18.66
N LEU A 65 9.47 5.34 -18.34
CA LEU A 65 9.88 5.84 -17.02
C LEU A 65 8.98 5.28 -15.91
N CYS A 66 7.65 5.28 -16.10
CA CYS A 66 6.72 4.76 -15.09
C CYS A 66 6.93 3.26 -14.81
N HIS A 67 7.23 2.47 -15.85
CA HIS A 67 7.61 1.07 -15.71
C HIS A 67 8.93 0.92 -14.96
N ASN A 68 9.96 1.69 -15.36
CA ASN A 68 11.27 1.64 -14.74
C ASN A 68 11.24 2.09 -13.28
N TYR A 69 10.45 3.12 -12.94
CA TYR A 69 10.19 3.55 -11.57
C TYR A 69 9.56 2.42 -10.73
N THR A 70 8.56 1.73 -11.28
CA THR A 70 7.93 0.58 -10.61
C THR A 70 8.96 -0.51 -10.30
N GLN A 71 9.82 -0.84 -11.28
CA GLN A 71 10.89 -1.83 -11.10
C GLN A 71 11.94 -1.36 -10.09
N GLU A 72 12.34 -0.10 -10.10
CA GLU A 72 13.30 0.47 -9.14
C GLU A 72 12.75 0.44 -7.71
N ARG A 73 11.46 0.71 -7.53
CA ARG A 73 10.76 0.62 -6.24
C ARG A 73 10.69 -0.82 -5.71
N LEU A 74 10.42 -1.79 -6.59
CA LEU A 74 10.47 -3.22 -6.22
C LEU A 74 11.89 -3.67 -5.90
N GLN A 75 12.89 -3.19 -6.64
CA GLN A 75 14.30 -3.44 -6.37
C GLN A 75 14.74 -2.83 -5.02
N LEU A 76 14.27 -1.62 -4.69
CA LEU A 76 14.50 -1.00 -3.39
C LEU A 76 13.85 -1.80 -2.24
N LEU A 77 12.66 -2.36 -2.48
CA LEU A 77 12.01 -3.26 -1.51
C LEU A 77 12.84 -4.53 -1.29
N PHE A 78 13.32 -5.15 -2.37
CA PHE A 78 14.22 -6.29 -2.32
C PHE A 78 15.50 -5.94 -1.54
N TYR A 79 16.17 -4.85 -1.90
CA TYR A 79 17.37 -4.38 -1.23
C TYR A 79 17.16 -4.19 0.28
N ARG A 80 16.11 -3.46 0.66
CA ARG A 80 15.80 -3.22 2.08
C ARG A 80 15.46 -4.51 2.82
N ARG A 81 14.66 -5.40 2.23
CA ARG A 81 14.23 -6.63 2.90
C ARG A 81 15.38 -7.64 3.03
N THR A 82 16.12 -7.85 1.94
CA THR A 82 17.15 -8.89 1.84
C THR A 82 18.41 -8.50 2.61
N PHE A 83 18.87 -7.25 2.50
CA PHE A 83 20.10 -6.81 3.15
C PHE A 83 19.82 -6.07 4.46
N VAL A 84 19.18 -4.90 4.39
CA VAL A 84 19.05 -3.99 5.56
C VAL A 84 18.29 -4.65 6.71
N SER A 85 17.07 -5.15 6.47
CA SER A 85 16.23 -5.76 7.50
C SER A 85 16.82 -7.08 8.03
N THR A 86 17.48 -7.87 7.18
CA THR A 86 18.11 -9.13 7.60
C THR A 86 19.28 -8.86 8.55
N LEU A 87 20.16 -7.93 8.18
CA LEU A 87 21.31 -7.54 9.00
C LEU A 87 20.88 -6.89 10.31
N GLN A 88 19.88 -6.00 10.26
CA GLN A 88 19.31 -5.38 11.46
C GLN A 88 18.74 -6.44 12.42
N ARG A 89 17.99 -7.42 11.90
CA ARG A 89 17.45 -8.51 12.73
C ARG A 89 18.55 -9.39 13.32
N LEU A 90 19.60 -9.70 12.56
CA LEU A 90 20.73 -10.46 13.07
C LEU A 90 21.46 -9.70 14.19
N GLN A 91 21.57 -8.38 14.06
CA GLN A 91 22.12 -7.52 15.11
C GLN A 91 21.23 -7.49 16.37
N GLU A 92 19.92 -7.34 16.21
CA GLU A 92 18.93 -7.39 17.32
C GLU A 92 18.96 -8.75 18.05
N GLU A 93 19.22 -9.83 17.33
CA GLU A 93 19.34 -11.18 17.88
C GLU A 93 20.72 -11.49 18.47
N GLY A 94 21.64 -10.51 18.51
CA GLY A 94 22.98 -10.65 19.11
C GLY A 94 23.98 -11.42 18.25
N LEU A 95 23.73 -11.54 16.94
CA LEU A 95 24.53 -12.29 15.98
C LEU A 95 25.04 -11.37 14.84
N PRO A 96 25.94 -10.40 15.13
CA PRO A 96 26.45 -9.50 14.10
C PRO A 96 27.25 -10.28 13.05
N VAL A 97 26.79 -10.20 11.80
CA VAL A 97 27.50 -10.75 10.63
C VAL A 97 28.27 -9.60 9.98
N GLN A 98 29.58 -9.78 9.78
CA GLN A 98 30.40 -8.84 9.03
C GLN A 98 30.04 -8.93 7.54
N PHE A 99 29.22 -7.99 7.08
CA PHE A 99 28.79 -7.88 5.69
C PHE A 99 28.50 -6.42 5.37
N ASP A 100 29.23 -5.88 4.38
CA ASP A 100 29.01 -4.53 3.90
C ASP A 100 27.82 -4.48 2.94
N LEU A 101 27.03 -3.41 3.04
CA LEU A 101 25.88 -3.24 2.17
C LEU A 101 26.32 -3.06 0.70
N PRO A 102 25.59 -3.64 -0.27
CA PRO A 102 25.91 -3.44 -1.68
C PRO A 102 25.76 -1.97 -2.09
N GLU A 103 26.78 -1.43 -2.75
CA GLU A 103 26.75 -0.10 -3.37
C GLU A 103 26.84 -0.21 -4.90
N PRO A 104 26.12 0.64 -5.65
CA PRO A 104 25.20 1.68 -5.18
C PRO A 104 23.85 1.09 -4.76
N SER A 105 23.13 1.76 -3.85
CA SER A 105 21.76 1.37 -3.48
C SER A 105 20.72 1.93 -4.46
N PRO A 106 19.53 1.32 -4.62
CA PRO A 106 18.44 1.88 -5.44
C PRO A 106 17.82 3.18 -4.90
N GLY A 107 18.12 3.53 -3.64
CA GLY A 107 17.48 4.64 -2.92
C GLY A 107 17.63 6.00 -3.61
N PRO A 108 18.84 6.43 -3.98
CA PRO A 108 19.07 7.68 -4.71
C PRO A 108 18.31 7.75 -6.04
N THR A 109 18.30 6.68 -6.84
CA THR A 109 17.56 6.63 -8.12
C THR A 109 16.05 6.79 -7.90
N VAL A 110 15.50 6.12 -6.89
CA VAL A 110 14.09 6.29 -6.50
C VAL A 110 13.80 7.73 -6.06
N ALA A 111 14.71 8.35 -5.31
CA ALA A 111 14.57 9.72 -4.83
C ALA A 111 14.50 10.76 -5.98
N VAL A 112 15.29 10.57 -7.05
CA VAL A 112 15.20 11.42 -8.26
C VAL A 112 13.75 11.51 -8.77
N VAL A 113 12.99 10.42 -8.69
CA VAL A 113 11.62 10.36 -9.20
C VAL A 113 10.58 10.77 -8.14
N ASP A 114 10.68 10.24 -6.92
CA ASP A 114 9.60 10.29 -5.94
C ASP A 114 9.87 11.06 -4.64
N GLN A 115 11.02 11.73 -4.50
CA GLN A 115 11.38 12.45 -3.27
C GLN A 115 10.33 13.49 -2.88
N ASN A 116 9.87 13.42 -1.63
CA ASN A 116 8.87 14.32 -1.07
C ASN A 116 9.56 15.41 -0.23
N PRO A 117 9.25 16.70 -0.42
CA PRO A 117 9.86 17.80 0.34
C PRO A 117 9.69 17.68 1.87
N SER A 118 8.64 17.00 2.34
CA SER A 118 8.37 16.83 3.79
C SER A 118 9.24 15.78 4.50
N GLN A 119 10.10 15.04 3.77
CA GLN A 119 11.01 14.04 4.36
C GLN A 119 12.40 14.60 4.70
N VAL A 120 12.68 15.87 4.42
CA VAL A 120 13.92 16.53 4.79
C VAL A 120 13.85 16.90 6.28
N ARG A 121 14.39 16.04 7.17
CA ARG A 121 14.88 16.52 8.47
C ARG A 121 16.06 17.43 8.15
N LEU A 122 15.89 18.75 8.33
CA LEU A 122 16.99 19.70 8.20
C LEU A 122 18.15 19.28 9.13
N PRO A 123 19.38 19.09 8.63
CA PRO A 123 20.55 19.30 9.44
C PRO A 123 20.60 20.77 9.87
N PRO A 124 21.00 21.10 11.11
CA PRO A 124 21.18 22.47 11.52
C PRO A 124 22.42 23.03 10.79
N GLY A 125 22.19 23.98 9.88
CA GLY A 125 23.27 24.71 9.19
C GLY A 125 23.72 24.08 7.87
N GLY A 126 23.06 24.47 6.78
CA GLY A 126 23.49 24.16 5.42
C GLY A 126 22.35 24.36 4.45
N GLY A 127 22.48 25.32 3.53
CA GLY A 127 21.49 25.65 2.50
C GLY A 127 21.33 24.54 1.46
N ALA A 128 20.81 23.38 1.87
CA ALA A 128 20.37 22.35 0.95
C ALA A 128 19.06 22.82 0.32
N VAL A 129 19.12 23.20 -0.95
CA VAL A 129 17.97 23.47 -1.82
C VAL A 129 16.92 22.36 -1.62
N ASP A 130 15.64 22.73 -1.48
CA ASP A 130 14.50 21.80 -1.36
C ASP A 130 14.50 20.78 -2.51
N ALA A 131 15.18 19.64 -2.34
CA ALA A 131 15.29 18.63 -3.37
C ALA A 131 13.92 17.94 -3.55
N LYS A 132 13.25 18.27 -4.66
CA LYS A 132 11.93 17.77 -5.05
C LYS A 132 12.09 16.74 -6.17
N GLY A 133 11.49 15.56 -6.01
CA GLY A 133 11.52 14.52 -7.05
C GLY A 133 10.74 14.92 -8.32
N LEU A 134 11.07 14.29 -9.44
CA LEU A 134 10.48 14.56 -10.77
C LEU A 134 8.95 14.60 -10.76
N PHE A 135 8.28 13.61 -10.15
CA PHE A 135 6.81 13.58 -10.11
C PHE A 135 6.24 14.79 -9.38
N TRP A 136 6.94 15.29 -8.37
CA TRP A 136 6.53 16.48 -7.64
C TRP A 136 6.77 17.76 -8.45
N VAL A 137 7.92 17.86 -9.14
CA VAL A 137 8.22 19.00 -10.02
C VAL A 137 7.19 19.09 -11.14
N LEU A 138 6.88 17.98 -11.81
CA LEU A 138 5.84 17.94 -12.85
C LEU A 138 4.47 18.41 -12.32
N ASP A 139 4.05 17.91 -11.16
CA ASP A 139 2.76 18.28 -10.56
C ASP A 139 2.67 19.77 -10.15
N GLU A 140 3.80 20.39 -9.79
CA GLU A 140 3.89 21.82 -9.52
C GLU A 140 3.84 22.65 -10.80
N GLU A 141 4.68 22.32 -11.78
CA GLU A 141 4.85 23.08 -13.02
C GLU A 141 3.59 23.07 -13.90
N VAL A 142 2.78 22.01 -13.85
CA VAL A 142 1.47 21.94 -14.55
C VAL A 142 0.53 23.10 -14.17
N ARG A 143 0.74 23.73 -13.00
CA ARG A 143 -0.09 24.82 -12.47
C ARG A 143 0.47 26.21 -12.78
N VAL A 144 1.70 26.27 -13.26
CA VAL A 144 2.38 27.51 -13.58
C VAL A 144 2.05 27.84 -15.04
N GLU A 145 1.32 28.93 -15.24
CA GLU A 145 0.99 29.40 -16.59
C GLU A 145 2.29 29.82 -17.31
N GLY A 146 2.50 29.31 -18.52
CA GLY A 146 3.72 29.57 -19.30
C GLY A 146 4.92 28.66 -18.97
N SER A 147 4.76 27.68 -18.07
CA SER A 147 5.81 26.69 -17.82
C SER A 147 6.00 25.75 -19.01
N SER A 148 7.20 25.18 -19.13
CA SER A 148 7.63 24.33 -20.24
C SER A 148 8.38 23.10 -19.74
N ASP A 149 8.59 22.11 -20.61
CA ASP A 149 9.35 20.91 -20.22
C ASP A 149 10.83 21.24 -19.86
N SER A 150 11.37 22.38 -20.35
CA SER A 150 12.74 22.80 -20.02
C SER A 150 12.87 23.31 -18.60
N THR A 151 11.88 24.05 -18.08
CA THR A 151 11.88 24.51 -16.67
C THR A 151 11.79 23.32 -15.71
N VAL A 152 11.04 22.27 -16.07
CA VAL A 152 11.02 21.00 -15.33
C VAL A 152 12.41 20.37 -15.28
N LEU A 153 13.08 20.26 -16.43
CA LEU A 153 14.42 19.68 -16.52
C LEU A 153 15.46 20.48 -15.72
N GLU A 154 15.46 21.81 -15.86
CA GLU A 154 16.37 22.70 -15.14
C GLU A 154 16.20 22.58 -13.62
N ARG A 155 14.96 22.56 -13.13
CA ARG A 155 14.67 22.37 -11.70
C ARG A 155 15.10 20.99 -11.20
N LEU A 156 14.92 19.95 -12.02
CA LEU A 156 15.33 18.59 -11.68
C LEU A 156 16.87 18.47 -11.62
N CYS A 157 17.57 19.02 -12.61
CA CYS A 157 19.02 19.10 -12.64
C CYS A 157 19.54 19.89 -11.43
N ALA A 158 18.98 21.06 -11.13
CA ALA A 158 19.37 21.84 -9.96
C ALA A 158 19.23 21.07 -8.62
N ALA A 159 18.27 20.14 -8.52
CA ALA A 159 18.02 19.36 -7.32
C ALA A 159 18.91 18.12 -7.16
N PHE A 160 19.25 17.44 -8.26
CA PHE A 160 19.93 16.13 -8.22
C PHE A 160 21.28 16.07 -8.94
N GLU A 161 21.67 17.12 -9.66
CA GLU A 161 23.00 17.23 -10.24
C GLU A 161 24.02 17.55 -9.14
N LYS A 162 24.99 16.65 -8.94
CA LYS A 162 26.13 16.93 -8.06
C LYS A 162 27.05 17.97 -8.71
N LYS A 163 26.96 19.23 -8.28
CA LYS A 163 27.98 20.26 -8.58
C LYS A 163 29.14 20.16 -7.58
N GLY A 164 30.25 19.51 -7.96
CA GLY A 164 31.47 19.54 -7.15
C GLY A 164 32.57 18.57 -7.59
N ALA A 165 33.77 19.12 -7.84
CA ALA A 165 35.00 18.38 -8.04
C ALA A 165 35.43 17.65 -6.75
N GLY A 166 35.60 16.33 -6.81
CA GLY A 166 36.29 15.56 -5.75
C GLY A 166 35.51 14.48 -5.01
N THR A 167 34.27 14.15 -5.37
CA THR A 167 33.59 12.93 -4.85
C THR A 167 33.35 11.94 -5.99
N GLU A 168 34.08 10.82 -5.99
CA GLU A 168 34.04 9.72 -6.97
C GLU A 168 32.72 8.93 -6.94
N GLY A 169 31.57 9.60 -7.02
CA GLY A 169 30.26 8.94 -7.05
C GLY A 169 29.46 9.41 -8.26
N THR A 170 29.16 8.49 -9.17
CA THR A 170 28.27 8.74 -10.30
C THR A 170 26.93 9.31 -9.83
N SER A 171 26.60 10.53 -10.25
CA SER A 171 25.28 11.13 -10.02
C SER A 171 24.17 10.22 -10.57
N ALA A 172 23.06 10.09 -9.84
CA ALA A 172 21.91 9.29 -10.25
C ALA A 172 21.17 9.89 -11.46
N LEU A 173 21.30 11.22 -11.67
CA LEU A 173 20.79 11.97 -12.79
C LEU A 173 21.93 12.73 -13.49
N ARG A 174 21.94 12.73 -14.82
CA ARG A 174 22.85 13.55 -15.64
C ARG A 174 22.07 14.24 -16.77
N PRO A 175 22.31 15.54 -17.03
CA PRO A 175 21.77 16.19 -18.23
C PRO A 175 22.46 15.65 -19.50
N CYS A 176 21.76 15.67 -20.63
CA CYS A 176 22.32 15.38 -21.94
C CYS A 176 22.63 16.67 -22.71
N GLU A 177 23.49 16.56 -23.74
CA GLU A 177 23.74 17.67 -24.68
C GLU A 177 22.50 17.99 -25.52
N GLN A 178 21.67 16.98 -25.80
CA GLN A 178 20.39 17.17 -26.48
C GLN A 178 19.40 17.91 -25.57
N PRO A 179 18.69 18.93 -26.09
CA PRO A 179 17.70 19.67 -25.31
C PRO A 179 16.59 18.72 -24.84
N LEU A 180 16.07 18.97 -23.64
CA LEU A 180 14.98 18.19 -23.02
C LEU A 180 15.29 16.70 -22.77
N GLN A 181 16.56 16.29 -22.82
CA GLN A 181 16.96 14.91 -22.53
C GLN A 181 17.79 14.81 -21.25
N CYS A 182 17.56 13.75 -20.48
CA CYS A 182 18.35 13.42 -19.30
C CYS A 182 18.61 11.93 -19.20
N GLU A 183 19.67 11.56 -18.49
CA GLU A 183 20.06 10.19 -18.21
C GLU A 183 19.86 9.87 -16.73
N ILE A 184 19.12 8.80 -16.45
CA ILE A 184 18.93 8.28 -15.09
C ILE A 184 19.67 6.94 -14.97
N ALA A 185 20.52 6.82 -13.96
CA ALA A 185 21.22 5.59 -13.62
C ALA A 185 20.31 4.65 -12.82
N HIS A 186 19.71 3.70 -13.52
CA HIS A 186 18.91 2.63 -12.94
C HIS A 186 19.81 1.47 -12.49
N GLN A 187 19.50 0.84 -11.35
CA GLN A 187 20.36 -0.23 -10.81
C GLN A 187 20.28 -1.52 -11.62
N ARG A 188 19.19 -1.75 -12.36
CA ARG A 188 18.97 -2.98 -13.15
C ARG A 188 19.74 -3.03 -14.48
N GLY A 189 20.44 -1.95 -14.84
CA GLY A 189 21.28 -1.87 -16.04
C GLY A 189 22.64 -1.26 -15.72
N GLN A 190 23.65 -1.57 -16.53
CA GLN A 190 24.94 -0.84 -16.47
C GLN A 190 24.85 0.49 -17.21
N ASP A 191 24.08 0.52 -18.32
CA ASP A 191 23.89 1.72 -19.11
C ASP A 191 22.79 2.60 -18.51
N PRO A 192 23.04 3.92 -18.34
CA PRO A 192 21.99 4.84 -17.94
C PRO A 192 20.91 4.91 -19.01
N VAL A 193 19.66 5.05 -18.57
CA VAL A 193 18.52 5.20 -19.48
C VAL A 193 18.37 6.67 -19.83
N ARG A 194 18.48 6.99 -21.12
CA ARG A 194 18.21 8.32 -21.65
C ARG A 194 16.70 8.50 -21.81
N TYR A 195 16.14 9.52 -21.20
CA TYR A 195 14.73 9.90 -21.30
C TYR A 195 14.58 11.20 -22.09
N ASP A 196 13.50 11.30 -22.84
CA ASP A 196 13.08 12.51 -23.55
C ASP A 196 11.86 13.09 -22.85
N LEU A 197 12.02 14.31 -22.30
CA LEU A 197 11.02 15.01 -21.51
C LEU A 197 9.99 15.75 -22.37
N THR A 198 10.09 15.71 -23.70
CA THR A 198 9.13 16.39 -24.58
C THR A 198 7.70 15.94 -24.29
N GLY A 199 6.84 16.92 -24.00
CA GLY A 199 5.42 16.69 -23.70
C GLY A 199 5.13 16.06 -22.33
N TRP A 200 6.10 15.96 -21.42
CA TRP A 200 5.85 15.36 -20.10
C TRP A 200 4.93 16.22 -19.24
N LEU A 201 5.04 17.56 -19.32
CA LEU A 201 4.11 18.46 -18.63
C LEU A 201 2.66 18.23 -19.09
N HIS A 202 2.47 17.95 -20.38
CA HIS A 202 1.16 17.61 -20.95
C HIS A 202 0.64 16.28 -20.41
N ARG A 203 1.49 15.25 -20.34
CA ARG A 203 1.14 13.94 -19.76
C ARG A 203 0.85 14.00 -18.26
N ALA A 204 1.54 14.89 -17.54
CA ALA A 204 1.30 15.15 -16.12
C ALA A 204 0.04 15.99 -15.86
N LYS A 205 -0.52 16.63 -16.89
CA LYS A 205 -1.76 17.41 -16.77
C LYS A 205 -2.96 16.46 -16.72
N PRO A 206 -3.88 16.61 -15.73
CA PRO A 206 -5.08 15.78 -15.68
C PRO A 206 -5.98 16.07 -16.89
N ASN A 207 -6.28 15.02 -17.67
CA ASN A 207 -7.22 15.13 -18.77
C ASN A 207 -8.66 15.06 -18.24
N LEU A 208 -9.37 16.19 -18.28
CA LEU A 208 -10.74 16.29 -17.76
C LEU A 208 -11.71 15.35 -18.49
N SER A 209 -11.56 15.20 -19.81
CA SER A 209 -12.41 14.32 -20.63
C SER A 209 -12.25 12.85 -20.24
N ALA A 210 -11.04 12.42 -19.84
CA ALA A 210 -10.82 11.08 -19.30
C ALA A 210 -11.51 10.87 -17.95
N LEU A 211 -11.56 11.90 -17.10
CA LEU A 211 -12.25 11.86 -15.81
C LEU A 211 -13.77 11.85 -15.96
N ASP A 212 -14.29 12.54 -16.97
CA ASP A 212 -15.73 12.63 -17.25
C ASP A 212 -16.29 11.35 -17.89
N ALA A 213 -15.44 10.49 -18.48
CA ALA A 213 -15.83 9.19 -19.01
C ALA A 213 -16.60 8.33 -17.99
N ALA A 214 -16.19 8.34 -16.73
CA ALA A 214 -16.89 7.65 -15.65
C ALA A 214 -18.31 8.20 -15.43
N GLN A 215 -18.48 9.53 -15.53
CA GLN A 215 -19.80 10.16 -15.39
C GLN A 215 -20.71 9.80 -16.56
N VAL A 216 -20.18 9.75 -17.79
CA VAL A 216 -20.93 9.34 -18.98
C VAL A 216 -21.48 7.92 -18.82
N LEU A 217 -20.66 7.00 -18.31
CA LEU A 217 -21.06 5.61 -18.06
C LEU A 217 -22.12 5.50 -16.93
N GLN A 218 -21.99 6.31 -15.88
CA GLN A 218 -22.94 6.36 -14.76
C GLN A 218 -24.29 6.96 -15.17
N HIS A 219 -24.31 7.92 -16.10
CA HIS A 219 -25.55 8.54 -16.60
C HIS A 219 -26.04 7.91 -17.91
N SER A 220 -25.56 6.71 -18.25
CA SER A 220 -25.95 6.04 -19.48
C SER A 220 -27.46 5.77 -19.53
N LYS A 221 -28.02 5.91 -20.75
CA LYS A 221 -29.42 5.55 -21.04
C LYS A 221 -29.65 4.04 -20.95
N ARG A 222 -28.60 3.24 -21.11
CA ARG A 222 -28.66 1.77 -20.97
C ARG A 222 -28.62 1.38 -19.50
N ALA A 223 -29.68 0.70 -19.04
CA ALA A 223 -29.84 0.35 -17.63
C ALA A 223 -28.73 -0.58 -17.13
N GLU A 224 -28.24 -1.49 -17.99
CA GLU A 224 -27.20 -2.47 -17.63
C GLU A 224 -25.87 -1.78 -17.35
N LEU A 225 -25.48 -0.84 -18.22
CA LEU A 225 -24.26 -0.05 -18.04
C LEU A 225 -24.36 0.83 -16.80
N ARG A 226 -25.48 1.55 -16.65
CA ARG A 226 -25.70 2.39 -15.47
C ARG A 226 -25.60 1.58 -14.18
N SER A 227 -26.27 0.43 -14.09
CA SER A 227 -26.22 -0.44 -12.91
C SER A 227 -24.79 -0.92 -12.59
N LEU A 228 -24.00 -1.27 -13.61
CA LEU A 228 -22.63 -1.76 -13.43
C LEU A 228 -21.70 -0.67 -12.87
N PHE A 229 -21.76 0.55 -13.41
CA PHE A 229 -20.85 1.63 -13.05
C PHE A 229 -21.32 2.45 -11.82
N GLN A 230 -22.62 2.44 -11.51
CA GLN A 230 -23.15 3.15 -10.34
C GLN A 230 -22.73 2.53 -9.02
N ALA A 231 -22.54 1.20 -8.96
CA ALA A 231 -21.94 0.53 -7.80
C ALA A 231 -20.52 1.04 -7.50
N ARG A 232 -19.74 1.35 -8.56
CA ARG A 232 -18.34 1.79 -8.48
C ARG A 232 -18.19 3.30 -8.22
N ALA A 233 -19.25 4.08 -8.42
CA ALA A 233 -19.27 5.53 -8.15
C ALA A 233 -18.97 5.86 -6.67
N LYS A 234 -19.29 4.94 -5.75
CA LYS A 234 -19.04 5.08 -4.31
C LYS A 234 -17.55 5.02 -3.93
N LEU A 235 -16.68 4.59 -4.84
CA LEU A 235 -15.23 4.55 -4.63
C LEU A 235 -14.60 5.90 -5.00
N ALA A 236 -13.66 6.35 -4.17
CA ALA A 236 -12.81 7.51 -4.47
C ALA A 236 -12.13 7.32 -5.84
N PRO A 237 -11.93 8.37 -6.66
CA PRO A 237 -11.39 8.25 -8.02
C PRO A 237 -10.09 7.45 -8.12
N VAL A 238 -9.14 7.65 -7.19
CA VAL A 238 -7.87 6.90 -7.13
C VAL A 238 -8.09 5.41 -6.85
N CYS A 239 -9.14 5.07 -6.09
CA CYS A 239 -9.53 3.69 -5.81
C CYS A 239 -10.30 3.03 -6.97
N ARG A 240 -10.86 3.79 -7.92
CA ARG A 240 -11.59 3.22 -9.06
C ARG A 240 -10.66 2.49 -10.03
N ALA A 241 -9.41 2.93 -10.14
CA ALA A 241 -8.39 2.24 -10.91
C ALA A 241 -7.93 0.91 -10.26
N LEU A 242 -8.33 0.62 -9.02
CA LEU A 242 -7.95 -0.59 -8.29
C LEU A 242 -9.12 -1.57 -8.27
N ALA A 243 -8.95 -2.70 -8.95
CA ALA A 243 -9.93 -3.77 -8.92
C ALA A 243 -9.82 -4.61 -7.62
N GLY A 244 -10.93 -5.24 -7.20
CA GLY A 244 -10.93 -6.18 -6.07
C GLY A 244 -11.17 -5.56 -4.68
N LEU A 245 -11.46 -4.25 -4.61
CA LEU A 245 -11.86 -3.58 -3.37
C LEU A 245 -13.27 -3.96 -2.87
N GLU A 246 -14.00 -4.76 -3.65
CA GLU A 246 -15.39 -5.18 -3.42
C GLU A 246 -15.51 -6.47 -2.58
N GLY A 247 -14.39 -7.09 -2.19
CA GLY A 247 -14.39 -8.32 -1.39
C GLY A 247 -14.93 -8.09 0.04
N THR A 248 -15.85 -8.96 0.48
CA THR A 248 -16.48 -8.92 1.81
C THR A 248 -15.80 -9.82 2.85
N SER A 249 -14.83 -10.65 2.44
CA SER A 249 -14.08 -11.49 3.39
C SER A 249 -13.24 -10.65 4.35
N GLN A 250 -13.03 -11.13 5.59
CA GLN A 250 -12.24 -10.42 6.60
C GLN A 250 -10.81 -10.09 6.11
N GLN A 251 -10.16 -11.01 5.39
CA GLN A 251 -8.84 -10.79 4.80
C GLN A 251 -8.88 -9.73 3.67
N ALA A 252 -9.93 -9.74 2.83
CA ALA A 252 -10.12 -8.70 1.82
C ALA A 252 -10.35 -7.33 2.49
N LEU A 253 -11.15 -7.25 3.55
CA LEU A 253 -11.38 -6.02 4.31
C LEU A 253 -10.08 -5.49 4.95
N GLN A 254 -9.24 -6.37 5.51
CA GLN A 254 -7.93 -5.98 6.04
C GLN A 254 -7.01 -5.43 4.94
N ARG A 255 -6.93 -6.10 3.78
CA ARG A 255 -6.17 -5.61 2.62
C ARG A 255 -6.70 -4.26 2.13
N ASN A 256 -8.02 -4.13 2.01
CA ASN A 256 -8.69 -2.91 1.58
C ASN A 256 -8.44 -1.77 2.57
N CYS A 257 -8.43 -2.05 3.87
CA CYS A 257 -8.09 -1.08 4.90
C CYS A 257 -6.65 -0.57 4.75
N VAL A 258 -5.68 -1.47 4.50
CA VAL A 258 -4.28 -1.09 4.27
C VAL A 258 -4.13 -0.22 3.03
N LEU A 259 -4.75 -0.62 1.91
CA LEU A 259 -4.76 0.18 0.68
C LEU A 259 -5.36 1.57 0.93
N ARG A 260 -6.55 1.64 1.54
CA ARG A 260 -7.21 2.92 1.86
C ARG A 260 -6.36 3.79 2.78
N ARG A 261 -5.67 3.20 3.78
CA ARG A 261 -4.76 3.94 4.67
C ARG A 261 -3.56 4.52 3.91
N ALA A 262 -2.98 3.76 2.98
CA ALA A 262 -1.89 4.24 2.13
C ALA A 262 -2.33 5.38 1.20
N PHE A 263 -3.56 5.36 0.70
CA PHE A 263 -4.11 6.49 -0.07
C PHE A 263 -4.46 7.69 0.80
N ALA A 264 -4.97 7.47 2.01
CA ALA A 264 -5.32 8.54 2.95
C ALA A 264 -4.09 9.31 3.45
N SER A 265 -2.95 8.63 3.65
CA SER A 265 -1.71 9.31 4.10
C SER A 265 -1.18 10.35 3.09
N SER A 266 -1.64 10.31 1.82
CA SER A 266 -1.37 11.35 0.82
C SER A 266 -2.67 11.86 0.18
N PHE A 267 -3.69 12.10 1.00
CA PHE A 267 -5.02 12.56 0.57
C PHE A 267 -4.98 13.81 -0.32
N ALA A 268 -4.12 14.78 0.02
CA ALA A 268 -3.91 15.98 -0.79
C ALA A 268 -3.42 15.67 -2.21
N ALA A 269 -2.62 14.61 -2.40
CA ALA A 269 -2.18 14.17 -3.73
C ALA A 269 -3.30 13.42 -4.49
N ALA A 270 -4.10 12.64 -3.78
CA ALA A 270 -5.27 11.94 -4.34
C ALA A 270 -6.36 12.91 -4.82
N LYS A 271 -6.60 14.00 -4.07
CA LYS A 271 -7.59 15.04 -4.43
C LYS A 271 -7.18 15.86 -5.65
N ARG A 272 -5.87 16.04 -5.87
CA ARG A 272 -5.31 16.76 -7.03
C ARG A 272 -5.50 16.03 -8.35
N ARG A 273 -5.85 14.73 -8.32
CA ARG A 273 -6.04 13.88 -9.52
C ARG A 273 -4.85 13.95 -10.49
N ALA A 274 -3.65 14.18 -9.95
CA ALA A 274 -2.45 14.33 -10.75
C ALA A 274 -1.91 12.93 -11.12
N PRO A 275 -1.72 12.61 -12.42
CA PRO A 275 -1.26 11.30 -12.89
C PRO A 275 0.03 10.83 -12.22
N CYS A 276 1.04 11.70 -12.09
CA CYS A 276 2.34 11.36 -11.50
C CYS A 276 2.22 10.98 -10.02
N SER A 277 1.46 11.76 -9.24
CA SER A 277 1.11 11.44 -7.86
C SER A 277 0.34 10.12 -7.72
N GLN A 278 -0.52 9.78 -8.67
CA GLN A 278 -1.29 8.53 -8.66
C GLN A 278 -0.39 7.29 -8.82
N VAL A 279 0.59 7.34 -9.72
CA VAL A 279 1.57 6.25 -9.92
C VAL A 279 2.34 5.99 -8.62
N LYS A 280 2.85 7.05 -7.97
CA LYS A 280 3.53 6.93 -6.67
C LYS A 280 2.61 6.33 -5.60
N LEU A 281 1.38 6.83 -5.48
CA LEU A 281 0.40 6.36 -4.51
C LEU A 281 0.08 4.87 -4.68
N GLN A 282 -0.07 4.41 -5.91
CA GLN A 282 -0.29 2.99 -6.21
C GLN A 282 0.89 2.13 -5.75
N MET A 283 2.12 2.60 -5.97
CA MET A 283 3.34 1.91 -5.51
C MET A 283 3.50 1.91 -3.99
N ASP A 284 3.14 2.99 -3.31
CA ASP A 284 3.11 3.05 -1.84
C ASP A 284 2.07 2.10 -1.26
N ALA A 285 0.87 2.06 -1.87
CA ALA A 285 -0.20 1.14 -1.48
C ALA A 285 0.22 -0.33 -1.68
N LEU A 286 0.79 -0.68 -2.84
CA LEU A 286 1.32 -2.01 -3.11
C LEU A 286 2.40 -2.40 -2.09
N SER A 287 3.41 -1.54 -1.89
CA SER A 287 4.49 -1.72 -0.91
C SER A 287 3.95 -1.95 0.50
N SER A 288 2.93 -1.20 0.93
CA SER A 288 2.33 -1.34 2.26
C SER A 288 1.62 -2.67 2.48
N VAL A 289 1.01 -3.22 1.43
CA VAL A 289 0.31 -4.51 1.49
C VAL A 289 1.31 -5.66 1.52
N ILE A 290 2.30 -5.66 0.63
CA ILE A 290 3.27 -6.76 0.52
C ILE A 290 4.21 -6.82 1.73
N ARG A 291 4.57 -5.69 2.35
CA ARG A 291 5.42 -5.66 3.56
C ARG A 291 4.83 -6.37 4.77
N ARG A 292 3.50 -6.58 4.80
CA ARG A 292 2.81 -7.30 5.88
C ARG A 292 2.81 -8.82 5.68
N SER A 293 3.28 -9.29 4.53
CA SER A 293 3.35 -10.71 4.17
C SER A 293 4.78 -11.24 4.20
N GLN A 294 4.93 -12.55 4.22
CA GLN A 294 6.24 -13.17 4.00
C GLN A 294 6.62 -13.01 2.53
N LEU A 295 7.65 -12.22 2.27
CA LEU A 295 8.11 -11.90 0.93
C LEU A 295 9.01 -13.00 0.36
N HIS A 296 8.69 -13.43 -0.86
CA HIS A 296 9.50 -14.33 -1.67
C HIS A 296 9.77 -13.64 -3.02
N PHE A 297 11.03 -13.60 -3.44
CA PHE A 297 11.45 -12.95 -4.67
C PHE A 297 11.83 -14.00 -5.72
N ILE A 298 11.31 -13.83 -6.94
CA ILE A 298 11.65 -14.65 -8.11
C ILE A 298 12.31 -13.71 -9.12
N HIS A 299 13.58 -13.99 -9.44
CA HIS A 299 14.34 -13.20 -10.41
C HIS A 299 14.34 -13.90 -11.77
N CYS A 300 13.62 -13.32 -12.73
CA CYS A 300 13.59 -13.79 -14.11
C CYS A 300 14.68 -13.09 -14.93
N LEU A 301 15.57 -13.86 -15.56
CA LEU A 301 16.67 -13.35 -16.40
C LEU A 301 16.36 -13.63 -17.87
N VAL A 302 16.68 -12.65 -18.72
CA VAL A 302 16.50 -12.75 -20.18
C VAL A 302 17.79 -13.30 -20.80
N PRO A 303 17.77 -14.48 -21.45
CA PRO A 303 18.97 -15.15 -21.94
C PRO A 303 19.60 -14.50 -23.19
N SER A 304 18.81 -13.80 -24.01
CA SER A 304 19.30 -13.04 -25.17
C SER A 304 18.47 -11.79 -25.41
N LEU A 305 19.13 -10.68 -25.71
CA LEU A 305 18.49 -9.39 -26.00
C LEU A 305 17.93 -9.30 -27.44
N THR A 306 18.33 -10.23 -28.30
CA THR A 306 17.79 -10.38 -29.67
C THR A 306 16.43 -11.08 -29.63
N VAL A 307 15.41 -10.40 -29.10
CA VAL A 307 14.04 -10.74 -29.50
C VAL A 307 13.95 -10.34 -30.97
N GLU A 308 13.91 -11.34 -31.85
CA GLU A 308 13.74 -11.15 -33.28
C GLU A 308 12.66 -10.10 -33.53
N SER A 309 13.05 -8.99 -34.16
CA SER A 309 12.14 -8.07 -34.81
C SER A 309 11.54 -8.79 -36.03
N LYS A 310 10.69 -9.81 -35.83
CA LYS A 310 9.74 -10.26 -36.84
C LYS A 310 8.48 -9.41 -36.72
N GLY A 311 8.65 -8.13 -37.08
CA GLY A 311 7.54 -7.33 -37.57
C GLY A 311 7.07 -7.91 -38.90
N GLY A 312 6.10 -8.82 -38.84
CA GLY A 312 5.50 -9.41 -40.03
C GLY A 312 4.48 -10.49 -39.66
N LYS A 313 3.19 -10.11 -39.64
CA LYS A 313 1.97 -10.94 -39.58
C LYS A 313 2.16 -12.46 -39.40
N GLY A 314 1.79 -12.96 -38.23
CA GLY A 314 1.52 -14.39 -38.00
C GLY A 314 1.44 -14.70 -36.51
N ALA A 315 0.26 -15.09 -36.02
CA ALA A 315 0.10 -15.56 -34.64
C ALA A 315 0.92 -16.86 -34.44
N PRO A 316 1.58 -17.07 -33.29
CA PRO A 316 2.23 -18.34 -33.00
C PRO A 316 1.14 -19.39 -32.70
N THR A 317 0.99 -20.36 -33.59
CA THR A 317 0.22 -21.59 -33.35
C THR A 317 0.88 -22.37 -32.19
N PRO A 318 0.10 -22.94 -31.26
CA PRO A 318 0.66 -23.78 -30.21
C PRO A 318 1.29 -25.05 -30.80
N PRO A 319 2.41 -25.56 -30.26
CA PRO A 319 3.01 -26.80 -30.74
C PRO A 319 2.08 -27.98 -30.43
N GLN A 320 1.68 -28.71 -31.47
CA GLN A 320 1.05 -30.01 -31.29
C GLN A 320 2.05 -31.03 -30.73
N PRO A 321 1.61 -31.96 -29.87
CA PRO A 321 2.41 -33.09 -29.45
C PRO A 321 2.18 -34.21 -30.46
N ASP A 322 3.14 -34.50 -31.34
CA ASP A 322 3.37 -35.84 -31.90
C ASP A 322 4.51 -35.77 -32.94
N GLY A 323 5.61 -36.46 -32.66
CA GLY A 323 6.70 -36.65 -33.62
C GLY A 323 8.09 -36.66 -33.01
N ASP A 324 8.51 -37.83 -32.51
CA ASP A 324 9.87 -38.14 -32.12
C ASP A 324 10.86 -37.92 -33.28
N LYS A 325 11.58 -36.80 -33.25
CA LYS A 325 12.92 -36.64 -33.86
C LYS A 325 13.78 -35.69 -33.01
N PRO A 326 14.95 -36.13 -32.51
CA PRO A 326 15.90 -35.24 -31.86
C PRO A 326 16.70 -34.48 -32.94
N GLY A 327 16.06 -33.52 -33.59
CA GLY A 327 16.72 -32.59 -34.51
C GLY A 327 17.36 -31.44 -33.74
N ALA A 328 18.66 -31.55 -33.49
CA ALA A 328 19.62 -30.48 -33.17
C ALA A 328 19.01 -29.15 -32.63
N GLY A 329 18.49 -29.19 -31.41
CA GLY A 329 18.32 -27.99 -30.58
C GLY A 329 19.70 -27.50 -30.15
N GLY A 330 20.39 -26.76 -31.04
CA GLY A 330 21.55 -25.99 -30.64
C GLY A 330 21.15 -25.08 -29.46
N PRO A 331 21.97 -24.95 -28.40
CA PRO A 331 21.64 -24.10 -27.27
C PRO A 331 21.27 -22.71 -27.78
N LEU A 332 20.11 -22.19 -27.33
CA LEU A 332 19.70 -20.81 -27.55
C LEU A 332 20.93 -19.91 -27.33
N PRO A 333 21.30 -19.04 -28.28
CA PRO A 333 22.48 -18.20 -28.13
C PRO A 333 22.30 -17.36 -26.87
N VAL A 334 23.13 -17.61 -25.86
CA VAL A 334 23.10 -16.91 -24.58
C VAL A 334 24.03 -15.70 -24.68
N ASP A 335 23.48 -14.50 -24.48
CA ASP A 335 24.25 -13.27 -24.41
C ASP A 335 24.88 -13.14 -23.01
N ILE A 336 26.12 -13.64 -22.88
CA ILE A 336 26.88 -13.66 -21.62
C ILE A 336 27.08 -12.23 -21.06
N PRO A 337 27.51 -11.23 -21.85
CA PRO A 337 27.55 -9.84 -21.38
C PRO A 337 26.21 -9.35 -20.81
N ALA A 338 25.10 -9.53 -21.53
CA ALA A 338 23.80 -9.08 -21.06
C ALA A 338 23.36 -9.78 -19.77
N LEU A 339 23.63 -11.08 -19.63
CA LEU A 339 23.36 -11.81 -18.39
C LEU A 339 24.23 -11.32 -17.22
N ARG A 340 25.51 -11.00 -17.47
CA ARG A 340 26.39 -10.46 -16.43
C ARG A 340 25.85 -9.14 -15.87
N VAL A 341 25.38 -8.26 -16.75
CA VAL A 341 24.73 -6.99 -16.38
C VAL A 341 23.48 -7.24 -15.54
N GLN A 342 22.61 -8.16 -15.98
CA GLN A 342 21.39 -8.49 -15.24
C GLN A 342 21.68 -9.10 -13.86
N LEU A 343 22.70 -9.95 -13.75
CA LEU A 343 23.12 -10.57 -12.49
C LEU A 343 23.71 -9.53 -11.51
N SER A 344 24.52 -8.60 -11.99
CA SER A 344 25.04 -7.51 -11.15
C SER A 344 23.92 -6.56 -10.71
N GLY A 345 23.05 -6.15 -11.64
CA GLY A 345 22.00 -5.17 -11.36
C GLY A 345 20.82 -5.69 -10.52
N SER A 346 20.68 -7.00 -10.40
CA SER A 346 19.65 -7.64 -9.57
C SER A 346 20.08 -7.88 -8.11
N TYR A 347 21.36 -7.66 -7.79
CA TYR A 347 22.00 -8.01 -6.51
C TYR A 347 21.88 -9.48 -6.09
N ILE A 348 21.71 -10.40 -7.05
CA ILE A 348 21.57 -11.84 -6.76
C ILE A 348 22.87 -12.38 -6.16
N LEU A 349 24.02 -11.96 -6.68
CA LEU A 349 25.33 -12.43 -6.20
C LEU A 349 25.60 -11.96 -4.77
N GLU A 350 25.24 -10.72 -4.46
CA GLU A 350 25.37 -10.11 -3.14
C GLU A 350 24.40 -10.76 -2.15
N ALA A 351 23.16 -11.05 -2.58
CA ALA A 351 22.20 -11.78 -1.77
C ALA A 351 22.71 -13.20 -1.47
N LEU A 352 23.31 -13.88 -2.45
CA LEU A 352 23.95 -15.19 -2.25
C LEU A 352 25.16 -15.11 -1.33
N ARG A 353 25.96 -14.04 -1.42
CA ARG A 353 27.08 -13.79 -0.49
C ARG A 353 26.57 -13.65 0.93
N LEU A 354 25.55 -12.80 1.16
CA LEU A 354 24.92 -12.65 2.48
C LEU A 354 24.32 -13.98 2.97
N HIS A 355 23.69 -14.74 2.08
CA HIS A 355 23.12 -16.04 2.42
C HIS A 355 24.19 -17.07 2.86
N ARG A 356 25.40 -17.00 2.27
CA ARG A 356 26.53 -17.87 2.62
C ARG A 356 27.26 -17.41 3.89
N THR A 357 27.50 -16.10 4.03
CA THR A 357 28.22 -15.52 5.17
C THR A 357 27.35 -15.48 6.42
N GLY A 358 26.08 -15.09 6.28
CA GLY A 358 25.07 -15.07 7.33
C GLY A 358 24.36 -16.41 7.50
N TYR A 359 23.11 -16.37 7.95
CA TYR A 359 22.29 -17.56 8.18
C TYR A 359 21.11 -17.58 7.22
N ALA A 360 20.92 -18.72 6.56
CA ALA A 360 19.92 -18.92 5.53
C ALA A 360 18.51 -19.06 6.12
N ASP A 361 18.42 -19.87 7.17
CA ASP A 361 17.18 -20.27 7.79
C ASP A 361 17.14 -19.82 9.26
N HIS A 362 15.95 -19.52 9.76
CA HIS A 362 15.74 -19.20 11.17
C HIS A 362 14.42 -19.80 11.68
N LEU A 363 14.40 -20.26 12.91
CA LEU A 363 13.22 -20.85 13.56
C LEU A 363 13.13 -20.33 14.98
N GLY A 364 11.94 -19.93 15.45
CA GLY A 364 11.74 -19.57 16.86
C GLY A 364 12.11 -20.74 17.78
N LEU A 365 12.66 -20.46 18.97
CA LEU A 365 13.18 -21.48 19.89
C LEU A 365 12.17 -22.61 20.15
N THR A 366 10.94 -22.26 20.52
CA THR A 366 9.86 -23.23 20.78
C THR A 366 9.53 -24.07 19.55
N HIS A 367 9.53 -23.45 18.36
CA HIS A 367 9.24 -24.16 17.12
C HIS A 367 10.36 -25.12 16.77
N PHE A 368 11.63 -24.70 16.89
CA PHE A 368 12.79 -25.55 16.67
C PHE A 368 12.77 -26.77 17.61
N ARG A 369 12.56 -26.54 18.92
CA ARG A 369 12.46 -27.62 19.92
C ARG A 369 11.35 -28.59 19.58
N ARG A 370 10.09 -28.14 19.45
CA ARG A 370 8.95 -29.04 19.19
C ARG A 370 9.12 -29.83 17.89
N ARG A 371 9.74 -29.22 16.87
CA ARG A 371 9.95 -29.84 15.58
C ARG A 371 11.03 -30.92 15.61
N PHE A 372 12.15 -30.66 16.29
CA PHE A 372 13.34 -31.52 16.23
C PHE A 372 13.61 -32.33 17.50
N GLN A 373 12.85 -32.16 18.59
CA GLN A 373 13.01 -32.94 19.83
C GLN A 373 12.91 -34.47 19.59
N VAL A 374 12.20 -34.91 18.55
CA VAL A 374 12.08 -36.33 18.20
C VAL A 374 13.43 -36.96 17.82
N LEU A 375 14.39 -36.14 17.37
CA LEU A 375 15.75 -36.58 17.07
C LEU A 375 16.54 -36.98 18.33
N ASP A 376 16.11 -36.52 19.51
CA ASP A 376 16.66 -36.92 20.81
C ASP A 376 15.56 -37.57 21.68
N PRO A 377 15.38 -38.89 21.59
CA PRO A 377 14.36 -39.61 22.36
C PRO A 377 14.52 -39.50 23.88
N LEU A 378 15.74 -39.28 24.38
CA LEU A 378 16.01 -39.16 25.81
C LEU A 378 15.59 -37.78 26.31
N LEU A 379 15.92 -36.72 25.58
CA LEU A 379 15.50 -35.37 25.88
C LEU A 379 13.98 -35.20 25.70
N ALA A 380 13.39 -35.82 24.66
CA ALA A 380 11.94 -35.81 24.47
C ALA A 380 11.21 -36.40 25.69
N LYS A 381 11.66 -37.55 26.22
CA LYS A 381 11.08 -38.16 27.43
C LYS A 381 11.23 -37.28 28.68
N LYS A 382 12.34 -36.54 28.81
CA LYS A 382 12.56 -35.60 29.92
C LYS A 382 11.69 -34.34 29.84
N LEU A 383 11.37 -33.88 28.64
CA LEU A 383 10.62 -32.64 28.41
C LEU A 383 9.09 -32.85 28.31
N MET A 384 8.62 -34.07 28.04
CA MET A 384 7.19 -34.40 27.99
C MET A 384 6.40 -34.19 29.30
N PRO A 385 6.98 -34.39 30.50
CA PRO A 385 6.28 -34.15 31.77
C PRO A 385 6.22 -32.67 32.22
N ALA A 386 7.06 -31.79 31.67
CA ALA A 386 7.22 -30.42 32.16
C ALA A 386 6.45 -29.43 31.28
N ALA A 387 5.14 -29.31 31.47
CA ALA A 387 4.32 -28.39 30.67
C ALA A 387 4.47 -26.90 31.06
N GLU A 388 5.00 -26.60 32.26
CA GLU A 388 5.11 -25.23 32.78
C GLU A 388 6.56 -24.94 33.21
N GLY A 389 7.21 -23.97 32.55
CA GLY A 389 8.51 -23.42 32.97
C GLY A 389 9.77 -23.97 32.29
N ILE A 390 9.67 -24.62 31.12
CA ILE A 390 10.88 -25.03 30.37
C ILE A 390 11.61 -23.78 29.86
N ASP A 391 12.88 -23.63 30.25
CA ASP A 391 13.80 -22.69 29.62
C ASP A 391 14.10 -23.18 28.19
N GLU A 392 13.36 -22.62 27.23
CA GLU A 392 13.40 -22.98 25.81
C GLU A 392 14.82 -22.86 25.24
N ARG A 393 15.59 -21.86 25.69
CA ARG A 393 16.96 -21.66 25.22
C ARG A 393 17.86 -22.82 25.65
N LYS A 394 17.84 -23.18 26.94
CA LYS A 394 18.63 -24.32 27.45
C LYS A 394 18.22 -25.64 26.82
N ALA A 395 16.91 -25.86 26.61
CA ALA A 395 16.42 -27.07 25.96
C ALA A 395 16.91 -27.17 24.50
N VAL A 396 16.95 -26.06 23.78
CA VAL A 396 17.51 -25.99 22.42
C VAL A 396 19.02 -26.20 22.44
N GLU A 397 19.76 -25.58 23.37
CA GLU A 397 21.21 -25.77 23.51
C GLU A 397 21.57 -27.24 23.78
N GLN A 398 20.83 -27.93 24.65
CA GLN A 398 20.98 -29.37 24.89
C GLN A 398 20.65 -30.20 23.64
N LEU A 399 19.56 -29.87 22.94
CA LEU A 399 19.21 -30.56 21.69
C LEU A 399 20.31 -30.38 20.64
N LEU A 400 20.90 -29.18 20.51
CA LEU A 400 21.98 -28.91 19.57
C LEU A 400 23.26 -29.68 19.92
N GLN A 401 23.53 -29.94 21.21
CA GLN A 401 24.64 -30.80 21.64
C GLN A 401 24.44 -32.25 21.20
N THR A 402 23.22 -32.80 21.34
CA THR A 402 22.92 -34.17 20.90
C THR A 402 22.94 -34.31 19.37
N LEU A 403 22.54 -33.26 18.64
CA LEU A 403 22.52 -33.26 17.17
C LEU A 403 23.92 -33.17 16.54
N ASP A 404 24.96 -32.93 17.33
CA ASP A 404 26.37 -32.81 16.92
C ASP A 404 26.56 -31.96 15.65
N LEU A 405 25.96 -30.76 15.68
CA LEU A 405 26.07 -29.79 14.59
C LEU A 405 27.34 -28.97 14.76
N GLU A 406 28.04 -28.70 13.65
CA GLU A 406 29.19 -27.79 13.66
C GLU A 406 28.81 -26.43 14.24
N LYS A 407 29.61 -25.91 15.18
CA LYS A 407 29.35 -24.61 15.85
C LYS A 407 29.24 -23.42 14.89
N LYS A 408 29.81 -23.51 13.68
CA LYS A 408 29.69 -22.49 12.62
C LYS A 408 28.40 -22.61 11.82
N ALA A 409 27.74 -23.77 11.86
CA ALA A 409 26.54 -24.06 11.09
C ALA A 409 25.26 -23.59 11.79
N VAL A 410 25.30 -23.39 13.11
CA VAL A 410 24.16 -22.98 13.93
C VAL A 410 24.57 -21.91 14.93
N ALA A 411 23.71 -20.91 15.10
CA ALA A 411 23.80 -19.94 16.17
C ALA A 411 22.45 -19.78 16.87
N VAL A 412 22.48 -19.56 18.18
CA VAL A 412 21.28 -19.34 19.00
C VAL A 412 21.23 -17.86 19.35
N GLY A 413 20.22 -17.16 18.82
CA GLY A 413 19.92 -15.77 19.15
C GLY A 413 19.05 -15.65 20.42
N HIS A 414 18.55 -14.46 20.69
CA HIS A 414 17.67 -14.18 21.83
C HIS A 414 16.33 -14.92 21.73
N SER A 415 15.71 -14.94 20.55
CA SER A 415 14.36 -15.51 20.35
C SER A 415 14.32 -16.68 19.37
N GLN A 416 15.39 -16.85 18.58
CA GLN A 416 15.42 -17.74 17.43
C GLN A 416 16.74 -18.51 17.27
N VAL A 417 16.67 -19.67 16.64
CA VAL A 417 17.81 -20.45 16.16
C VAL A 417 18.07 -20.08 14.71
N PHE A 418 19.30 -19.74 14.38
CA PHE A 418 19.79 -19.38 13.06
C PHE A 418 20.65 -20.52 12.51
N LEU A 419 20.37 -20.95 11.28
CA LEU A 419 21.01 -22.10 10.65
C LEU A 419 21.56 -21.75 9.27
N LYS A 420 22.72 -22.34 8.94
CA LYS A 420 23.27 -22.31 7.57
C LYS A 420 22.39 -23.09 6.61
N ALA A 421 22.52 -22.76 5.33
CA ALA A 421 21.76 -23.38 4.24
C ALA A 421 21.90 -24.92 4.29
N GLY A 422 20.77 -25.61 4.15
CA GLY A 422 20.72 -27.08 4.07
C GLY A 422 20.74 -27.81 5.42
N VAL A 423 21.06 -27.15 6.53
CA VAL A 423 21.05 -27.79 7.87
C VAL A 423 19.62 -28.20 8.26
N VAL A 424 18.63 -27.32 8.04
CA VAL A 424 17.21 -27.63 8.30
C VAL A 424 16.75 -28.83 7.46
N SER A 425 17.06 -28.85 6.16
CA SER A 425 16.72 -29.98 5.29
C SER A 425 17.34 -31.29 5.77
N ARG A 426 18.59 -31.26 6.25
CA ARG A 426 19.26 -32.43 6.83
C ARG A 426 18.54 -32.94 8.07
N LEU A 427 18.20 -32.04 9.00
CA LEU A 427 17.46 -32.39 10.23
C LEU A 427 16.05 -32.92 9.92
N GLU A 428 15.37 -32.35 8.93
CA GLU A 428 14.06 -32.83 8.46
C GLU A 428 14.14 -34.24 7.91
N LYS A 429 15.15 -34.55 7.08
CA LYS A 429 15.38 -35.91 6.56
C LYS A 429 15.65 -36.92 7.69
N GLN A 430 16.43 -36.54 8.70
CA GLN A 430 16.66 -37.41 9.87
C GLN A 430 15.37 -37.66 10.64
N ARG A 431 14.57 -36.61 10.84
CA ARG A 431 13.29 -36.69 11.54
C ARG A 431 12.32 -37.58 10.77
N GLU A 432 12.22 -37.41 9.46
CA GLU A 432 11.37 -38.22 8.60
C GLU A 432 11.73 -39.70 8.69
N LYS A 433 13.04 -40.04 8.68
CA LYS A 433 13.49 -41.43 8.86
C LYS A 433 13.01 -42.05 10.18
N LEU A 434 13.11 -41.31 11.29
CA LEU A 434 12.66 -41.81 12.60
C LEU A 434 11.12 -41.91 12.69
N VAL A 435 10.41 -40.93 12.13
CA VAL A 435 8.95 -40.83 12.26
C VAL A 435 8.22 -41.76 11.26
N SER A 436 8.84 -42.07 10.12
CA SER A 436 8.23 -42.85 9.03
C SER A 436 7.66 -44.19 9.52
N HIS A 437 8.42 -44.95 10.31
CA HIS A 437 7.95 -46.25 10.83
C HIS A 437 6.70 -46.12 11.70
N SER A 438 6.66 -45.15 12.61
CA SER A 438 5.50 -44.89 13.48
C SER A 438 4.28 -44.44 12.68
N ILE A 439 4.47 -43.63 11.62
CA ILE A 439 3.38 -43.24 10.72
C ILE A 439 2.81 -44.46 9.99
N VAL A 440 3.66 -45.36 9.50
CA VAL A 440 3.20 -46.59 8.81
C VAL A 440 2.36 -47.45 9.74
N LEU A 441 2.78 -47.64 11.00
CA LEU A 441 2.00 -48.39 12.00
C LEU A 441 0.65 -47.72 12.29
N PHE A 442 0.63 -46.40 12.43
CA PHE A 442 -0.61 -45.64 12.62
C PHE A 442 -1.55 -45.76 11.41
N GLN A 443 -1.03 -45.59 10.20
CA GLN A 443 -1.79 -45.76 8.96
C GLN A 443 -2.36 -47.19 8.83
N ALA A 444 -1.57 -48.21 9.20
CA ALA A 444 -2.03 -49.60 9.20
C ALA A 444 -3.16 -49.82 10.22
N ALA A 445 -3.07 -49.21 11.41
CA ALA A 445 -4.14 -49.26 12.41
C ALA A 445 -5.43 -48.58 11.91
N CYS A 446 -5.33 -47.40 11.31
CA CYS A 446 -6.46 -46.67 10.72
C CYS A 446 -7.11 -47.46 9.56
N LYS A 447 -6.31 -47.96 8.61
CA LYS A 447 -6.80 -48.79 7.51
C LYS A 447 -7.46 -50.07 8.02
N GLY A 448 -6.86 -50.72 9.02
CA GLY A 448 -7.43 -51.90 9.66
C GLY A 448 -8.76 -51.60 10.36
N PHE A 449 -8.90 -50.44 11.01
CA PHE A 449 -10.15 -50.00 11.63
C PHE A 449 -11.26 -49.81 10.59
N LEU A 450 -10.98 -49.07 9.50
CA LEU A 450 -11.93 -48.84 8.41
C LEU A 450 -12.35 -50.16 7.74
N SER A 451 -11.39 -51.02 7.41
CA SER A 451 -11.66 -52.32 6.78
C SER A 451 -12.51 -53.24 7.68
N ARG A 452 -12.26 -53.27 9.00
CA ARG A 452 -13.10 -54.03 9.94
C ARG A 452 -14.53 -53.48 10.03
N GLN A 453 -14.71 -52.17 9.91
CA GLN A 453 -16.04 -51.55 9.89
C GLN A 453 -16.82 -51.94 8.63
N GLU A 454 -16.16 -51.91 7.47
CA GLU A 454 -16.75 -52.36 6.21
C GLU A 454 -17.06 -53.87 6.22
N PHE A 455 -16.13 -54.69 6.73
CA PHE A 455 -16.34 -56.13 6.85
C PHE A 455 -17.52 -56.48 7.77
N LYS A 456 -17.70 -55.75 8.88
CA LYS A 456 -18.88 -55.92 9.74
C LYS A 456 -20.18 -55.68 8.95
N LYS A 457 -20.24 -54.64 8.10
CA LYS A 457 -21.40 -54.38 7.24
C LYS A 457 -21.63 -55.52 6.24
N LEU A 458 -20.57 -56.03 5.60
CA LEU A 458 -20.66 -57.15 4.65
C LEU A 458 -21.08 -58.45 5.33
N LYS A 459 -20.56 -58.74 6.53
CA LYS A 459 -20.94 -59.91 7.33
C LYS A 459 -22.43 -59.88 7.69
N ILE A 460 -22.94 -58.73 8.14
CA ILE A 460 -24.36 -58.55 8.43
C ILE A 460 -25.20 -58.75 7.16
N ARG A 461 -24.81 -58.16 6.03
CA ARG A 461 -25.51 -58.35 4.74
C ARG A 461 -25.58 -59.81 4.30
N ARG A 462 -24.47 -60.55 4.45
CA ARG A 462 -24.41 -61.99 4.12
C ARG A 462 -25.28 -62.83 5.05
N LEU A 463 -25.26 -62.56 6.36
CA LEU A 463 -26.12 -63.26 7.31
C LEU A 463 -27.59 -62.96 7.05
N ALA A 464 -27.93 -61.70 6.80
CA ALA A 464 -29.29 -61.30 6.46
C ALA A 464 -29.79 -62.00 5.19
N SER A 465 -28.98 -62.09 4.12
CA SER A 465 -29.39 -62.78 2.89
C SER A 465 -29.65 -64.28 3.12
N GLN A 466 -28.81 -64.94 3.92
CA GLN A 466 -29.02 -66.35 4.29
C GLN A 466 -30.27 -66.55 5.14
N CYS A 467 -30.51 -65.69 6.14
CA CYS A 467 -31.71 -65.75 6.97
C CYS A 467 -32.98 -65.51 6.15
N ILE A 468 -32.98 -64.51 5.26
CA ILE A 468 -34.11 -64.22 4.37
C ILE A 468 -34.38 -65.44 3.49
N TRP A 469 -33.37 -66.02 2.85
CA TRP A 469 -33.55 -67.17 1.98
C TRP A 469 -34.14 -68.38 2.73
N LYS A 470 -33.61 -68.70 3.91
CA LYS A 470 -34.13 -69.78 4.76
C LYS A 470 -35.57 -69.52 5.22
N ASN A 471 -35.85 -68.29 5.66
CA ASN A 471 -37.19 -67.91 6.11
C ASN A 471 -38.20 -67.96 4.96
N VAL A 472 -37.83 -67.54 3.75
CA VAL A 472 -38.70 -67.66 2.56
C VAL A 472 -39.00 -69.12 2.25
N ALA A 473 -38.01 -70.02 2.32
CA ALA A 473 -38.24 -71.45 2.11
C ALA A 473 -39.21 -72.05 3.12
N VAL A 474 -39.04 -71.75 4.42
CA VAL A 474 -39.95 -72.21 5.48
C VAL A 474 -41.34 -71.58 5.34
N PHE A 475 -41.40 -70.28 5.01
CA PHE A 475 -42.68 -69.58 4.78
C PHE A 475 -43.46 -70.21 3.63
N LEU A 476 -42.80 -70.55 2.51
CA LEU A 476 -43.45 -71.22 1.39
C LEU A 476 -44.02 -72.59 1.78
N ALA A 477 -43.39 -73.30 2.72
CA ALA A 477 -43.90 -74.58 3.24
C ALA A 477 -45.08 -74.41 4.23
N VAL A 478 -45.08 -73.33 5.02
CA VAL A 478 -46.05 -73.13 6.13
C VAL A 478 -47.22 -72.22 5.75
N LYS A 479 -47.13 -71.41 4.68
CA LYS A 479 -48.15 -70.41 4.30
C LYS A 479 -49.57 -70.98 4.16
N ASP A 480 -49.69 -72.22 3.73
CA ASP A 480 -50.97 -72.89 3.49
C ASP A 480 -51.48 -73.68 4.71
N TRP A 481 -50.70 -73.76 5.79
CA TRP A 481 -51.08 -74.48 7.01
C TRP A 481 -52.22 -73.75 7.76
N PRO A 482 -53.35 -74.41 8.07
CA PRO A 482 -54.52 -73.75 8.66
C PRO A 482 -54.26 -73.03 9.99
N TRP A 483 -53.46 -73.62 10.87
CA TRP A 483 -53.08 -73.00 12.15
C TRP A 483 -52.25 -71.72 11.97
N TRP A 484 -51.38 -71.68 10.96
CA TRP A 484 -50.62 -70.48 10.61
C TRP A 484 -51.52 -69.37 10.06
N ARG A 485 -52.50 -69.71 9.21
CA ARG A 485 -53.51 -68.76 8.70
C ARG A 485 -54.37 -68.17 9.81
N LEU A 486 -54.80 -68.99 10.76
CA LEU A 486 -55.56 -68.55 11.95
C LEU A 486 -54.73 -67.59 12.80
N LEU A 487 -53.47 -67.94 13.10
CA LEU A 487 -52.56 -67.06 13.85
C LEU A 487 -52.28 -65.75 13.11
N GLY A 488 -52.09 -65.80 11.79
CA GLY A 488 -51.89 -64.62 10.94
C GLY A 488 -53.09 -63.67 10.94
N ALA A 489 -54.31 -64.20 11.04
CA ALA A 489 -55.53 -63.41 11.15
C ALA A 489 -55.76 -62.85 12.57
N LEU A 490 -55.42 -63.61 13.61
CA LEU A 490 -55.65 -63.21 15.01
C LEU A 490 -54.56 -62.26 15.55
N ARG A 491 -53.31 -62.42 15.13
CA ARG A 491 -52.18 -61.64 15.67
C ARG A 491 -52.32 -60.12 15.49
N PRO A 492 -52.79 -59.59 14.34
CA PRO A 492 -53.08 -58.16 14.19
C PRO A 492 -54.18 -57.66 15.14
N LEU A 493 -55.13 -58.53 15.53
CA LEU A 493 -56.19 -58.20 16.48
C LEU A 493 -55.69 -58.13 17.92
N LEU A 494 -54.49 -58.68 18.20
CA LEU A 494 -53.80 -58.67 19.49
C LEU A 494 -52.73 -57.56 19.57
N SER A 495 -52.72 -56.59 18.65
CA SER A 495 -51.68 -55.56 18.49
C SER A 495 -51.49 -54.59 19.67
N ALA A 496 -52.39 -54.62 20.67
CA ALA A 496 -52.35 -53.71 21.81
C ALA A 496 -51.03 -53.83 22.62
N THR A 497 -50.58 -55.05 22.91
CA THR A 497 -49.34 -55.29 23.69
C THR A 497 -48.06 -55.04 22.90
N ALA A 498 -48.04 -55.34 21.60
CA ALA A 498 -46.91 -55.00 20.73
C ALA A 498 -46.78 -53.48 20.48
N GLY A 499 -47.90 -52.76 20.51
CA GLY A 499 -47.93 -51.30 20.40
C GLY A 499 -47.27 -50.61 21.61
N GLU A 500 -47.48 -51.12 22.83
CA GLU A 500 -46.92 -50.54 24.06
C GLU A 500 -45.39 -50.63 24.13
N GLU A 501 -44.79 -51.76 23.76
CA GLU A 501 -43.33 -51.89 23.72
C GLU A 501 -42.71 -51.00 22.63
N GLN A 502 -43.35 -50.93 21.46
CA GLN A 502 -42.92 -50.02 20.38
C GLN A 502 -43.05 -48.56 20.82
N LEU A 503 -44.14 -48.19 21.50
CA LEU A 503 -44.34 -46.86 22.06
C LEU A 503 -43.21 -46.51 23.03
N ARG A 504 -42.87 -47.42 23.96
CA ARG A 504 -41.77 -47.21 24.92
C ARG A 504 -40.43 -46.98 24.25
N THR A 505 -40.05 -47.82 23.27
CA THR A 505 -38.79 -47.61 22.53
C THR A 505 -38.79 -46.29 21.76
N LYS A 506 -39.94 -45.89 21.20
CA LYS A 506 -40.09 -44.59 20.51
C LYS A 506 -40.04 -43.42 21.48
N GLU A 507 -40.58 -43.57 22.70
CA GLU A 507 -40.50 -42.56 23.76
C GLU A 507 -39.05 -42.36 24.24
N GLU A 508 -38.27 -43.44 24.40
CA GLU A 508 -36.84 -43.37 24.73
C GLU A 508 -36.03 -42.72 23.59
N GLU A 509 -36.28 -43.08 22.34
CA GLU A 509 -35.68 -42.42 21.17
C GLU A 509 -36.05 -40.93 21.13
N LEU A 510 -37.31 -40.58 21.38
CA LEU A 510 -37.78 -39.20 21.40
C LEU A 510 -37.12 -38.38 22.51
N THR A 511 -36.99 -38.94 23.71
CA THR A 511 -36.35 -38.24 24.84
C THR A 511 -34.86 -37.98 24.56
N THR A 512 -34.14 -38.95 24.02
CA THR A 512 -32.72 -38.76 23.65
C THR A 512 -32.54 -37.77 22.50
N LEU A 513 -33.44 -37.76 21.51
CA LEU A 513 -33.43 -36.80 20.42
C LEU A 513 -33.76 -35.38 20.91
N ARG A 514 -34.72 -35.23 21.82
CA ARG A 514 -35.04 -33.94 22.46
C ARG A 514 -33.84 -33.37 23.20
N GLN A 515 -33.14 -34.18 24.00
CA GLN A 515 -31.93 -33.75 24.70
C GLN A 515 -30.79 -33.33 23.75
N LYS A 516 -30.63 -34.03 22.61
CA LYS A 516 -29.64 -33.63 21.60
C LYS A 516 -30.05 -32.33 20.91
N LEU A 517 -31.34 -32.16 20.61
CA LEU A 517 -31.86 -30.95 20.00
C LEU A 517 -31.64 -29.75 20.92
N GLU A 518 -31.99 -29.85 22.21
CA GLU A 518 -31.76 -28.79 23.19
C GLU A 518 -30.29 -28.38 23.28
N LYS A 519 -29.36 -29.34 23.35
CA LYS A 519 -27.90 -29.06 23.37
C LYS A 519 -27.41 -28.38 22.09
N LEU A 520 -27.95 -28.78 20.94
CA LEU A 520 -27.59 -28.15 19.67
C LEU A 520 -28.18 -26.74 19.56
N GLU A 521 -29.39 -26.52 20.08
CA GLU A 521 -30.04 -25.22 20.10
C GLU A 521 -29.34 -24.24 21.04
N THR A 522 -28.90 -24.67 22.22
CA THR A 522 -28.10 -23.84 23.13
C THR A 522 -26.78 -23.44 22.48
N SER A 523 -26.03 -24.41 21.94
CA SER A 523 -24.77 -24.14 21.23
C SER A 523 -24.96 -23.22 20.01
N ARG A 524 -26.05 -23.40 19.23
CA ARG A 524 -26.40 -22.51 18.13
C ARG A 524 -26.69 -21.10 18.63
N ASN A 525 -27.41 -20.95 19.73
CA ASN A 525 -27.74 -19.64 20.30
C ASN A 525 -26.49 -18.92 20.81
N GLU A 526 -25.58 -19.62 21.47
CA GLU A 526 -24.29 -19.07 21.90
C GLU A 526 -23.46 -18.61 20.70
N LEU A 527 -23.37 -19.42 19.63
CA LEU A 527 -22.67 -19.04 18.41
C LEU A 527 -23.32 -17.84 17.70
N ARG A 528 -24.65 -17.75 17.68
CA ARG A 528 -25.37 -16.58 17.15
C ARG A 528 -25.07 -15.33 17.96
N GLN A 529 -25.18 -15.38 19.29
CA GLN A 529 -24.84 -14.25 20.16
C GLN A 529 -23.39 -13.79 19.96
N ASN A 530 -22.45 -14.73 19.85
CA ASN A 530 -21.05 -14.39 19.55
C ASN A 530 -20.88 -13.74 18.17
N THR A 531 -21.66 -14.19 17.18
CA THR A 531 -21.66 -13.60 15.83
C THR A 531 -22.22 -12.18 15.87
N ASP A 532 -23.36 -11.95 16.51
CA ASP A 532 -23.99 -10.64 16.66
C ASP A 532 -23.06 -9.66 17.41
N GLN A 533 -22.36 -10.14 18.46
CA GLN A 533 -21.35 -9.34 19.17
C GLN A 533 -20.16 -8.96 18.29
N LEU A 534 -19.69 -9.87 17.43
CA LEU A 534 -18.61 -9.59 16.51
C LEU A 534 -19.06 -8.64 15.39
N GLU A 535 -20.28 -8.79 14.88
CA GLU A 535 -20.87 -7.89 13.89
C GLU A 535 -21.06 -6.49 14.45
N SER A 536 -21.55 -6.36 15.70
CA SER A 536 -21.62 -5.07 16.42
C SER A 536 -20.24 -4.44 16.53
N LYS A 537 -19.22 -5.18 16.99
CA LYS A 537 -17.84 -4.68 17.07
C LYS A 537 -17.30 -4.24 15.70
N ILE A 538 -17.63 -4.97 14.63
CA ILE A 538 -17.25 -4.58 13.27
C ILE A 538 -17.95 -3.28 12.86
N ALA A 539 -19.24 -3.13 13.18
CA ALA A 539 -19.98 -1.90 12.91
C ALA A 539 -19.37 -0.71 13.66
N ASP A 540 -19.12 -0.85 14.97
CA ASP A 540 -18.51 0.17 15.83
C ASP A 540 -17.12 0.59 15.32
N LEU A 541 -16.26 -0.38 15.01
CA LEU A 541 -14.93 -0.09 14.44
C LEU A 541 -15.02 0.53 13.04
N THR A 542 -16.07 0.21 12.27
CA THR A 542 -16.28 0.81 10.95
C THR A 542 -16.75 2.25 11.06
N THR A 543 -17.60 2.57 12.04
CA THR A 543 -18.02 3.95 12.33
C THR A 543 -16.87 4.77 12.89
N GLU A 544 -16.09 4.25 13.84
CA GLU A 544 -14.88 4.93 14.34
C GLU A 544 -13.89 5.21 13.20
N LEU A 545 -13.69 4.25 12.31
CA LEU A 545 -12.83 4.43 11.13
C LEU A 545 -13.39 5.48 10.16
N ALA A 546 -14.71 5.60 10.04
CA ALA A 546 -15.35 6.63 9.21
C ALA A 546 -15.18 8.02 9.85
N ASP A 547 -15.32 8.13 11.16
CA ASP A 547 -15.12 9.39 11.90
C ASP A 547 -13.67 9.85 11.83
N GLU A 548 -12.70 8.94 12.01
CA GLU A 548 -11.28 9.26 11.85
C GLU A 548 -10.94 9.69 10.42
N ARG A 549 -11.59 9.09 9.40
CA ARG A 549 -11.48 9.56 8.02
C ARG A 549 -12.05 10.95 7.84
N PHE A 550 -13.23 11.22 8.39
CA PHE A 550 -13.86 12.53 8.30
C PHE A 550 -13.01 13.61 8.97
N LYS A 551 -12.48 13.35 10.17
CA LYS A 551 -11.52 14.24 10.85
C LYS A 551 -10.27 14.48 9.98
N GLY A 552 -9.74 13.42 9.35
CA GLY A 552 -8.64 13.52 8.40
C GLY A 552 -8.96 14.37 7.17
N ASP A 553 -10.16 14.22 6.60
CA ASP A 553 -10.64 14.98 5.43
C ASP A 553 -10.78 16.46 5.76
N VAL A 554 -11.35 16.79 6.92
CA VAL A 554 -11.48 18.18 7.42
C VAL A 554 -10.09 18.78 7.65
N ALA A 555 -9.19 18.07 8.34
CA ALA A 555 -7.83 18.54 8.57
C ALA A 555 -7.05 18.76 7.26
N CYS A 556 -7.21 17.88 6.28
CA CYS A 556 -6.60 18.05 4.96
C CYS A 556 -7.15 19.27 4.22
N GLN A 557 -8.46 19.54 4.30
CA GLN A 557 -9.06 20.74 3.69
C GLN A 557 -8.50 22.02 4.31
N VAL A 558 -8.35 22.06 5.63
CA VAL A 558 -7.75 23.21 6.34
C VAL A 558 -6.28 23.41 5.93
N LEU A 559 -5.49 22.33 5.88
CA LEU A 559 -4.09 22.43 5.44
C LEU A 559 -3.97 22.85 3.96
N GLU A 560 -4.93 22.49 3.11
CA GLU A 560 -4.98 22.95 1.72
C GLU A 560 -5.33 24.43 1.61
N SER A 561 -6.29 24.92 2.39
CA SER A 561 -6.62 26.36 2.42
C SER A 561 -5.45 27.18 2.93
N GLU A 562 -4.79 26.75 4.02
CA GLU A 562 -3.58 27.41 4.53
C GLU A 562 -2.44 27.42 3.50
N ARG A 563 -2.22 26.30 2.80
CA ARG A 563 -1.21 26.25 1.73
C ARG A 563 -1.54 27.18 0.57
N ALA A 564 -2.82 27.26 0.17
CA ALA A 564 -3.26 28.17 -0.88
C ALA A 564 -3.10 29.64 -0.46
N GLU A 565 -3.33 29.96 0.81
CA GLU A 565 -3.06 31.28 1.39
C GLU A 565 -1.57 31.59 1.42
N ARG A 566 -0.71 30.67 1.88
CA ARG A 566 0.74 30.85 1.86
C ARG A 566 1.28 31.07 0.44
N LEU A 567 0.76 30.34 -0.55
CA LEU A 567 1.12 30.52 -1.95
C LEU A 567 0.68 31.88 -2.50
N ARG A 568 -0.52 32.36 -2.14
CA ARG A 568 -0.98 33.72 -2.49
C ARG A 568 -0.09 34.79 -1.87
N ALA A 569 0.15 34.70 -0.56
CA ALA A 569 1.03 35.63 0.15
C ALA A 569 2.46 35.65 -0.42
N PHE A 570 2.99 34.48 -0.81
CA PHE A 570 4.29 34.41 -1.46
C PHE A 570 4.32 35.14 -2.81
N ARG A 571 3.27 35.01 -3.63
CA ARG A 571 3.15 35.74 -4.91
C ARG A 571 3.05 37.24 -4.70
N GLU A 572 2.17 37.67 -3.79
CA GLU A 572 2.02 39.08 -3.44
C GLU A 572 3.34 39.66 -2.92
N GLY A 573 4.10 38.90 -2.11
CA GLY A 573 5.43 39.28 -1.66
C GLY A 573 6.45 39.41 -2.80
N GLN A 574 6.42 38.51 -3.78
CA GLN A 574 7.30 38.57 -4.94
C GLN A 574 6.95 39.74 -5.87
N GLU A 575 5.66 40.02 -6.07
CA GLU A 575 5.18 41.19 -6.80
C GLU A 575 5.57 42.49 -6.09
N LEU A 576 5.37 42.58 -4.77
CA LEU A 576 5.80 43.72 -3.95
C LEU A 576 7.31 43.94 -4.04
N LYS A 577 8.10 42.87 -4.01
CA LYS A 577 9.55 42.95 -4.19
C LYS A 577 9.93 43.52 -5.55
N SER A 578 9.28 43.06 -6.62
CA SER A 578 9.50 43.60 -7.98
C SER A 578 9.12 45.08 -8.09
N LYS A 579 8.02 45.50 -7.44
CA LYS A 579 7.58 46.90 -7.37
C LYS A 579 8.55 47.76 -6.56
N TYR A 580 9.08 47.24 -5.45
CA TYR A 580 10.09 47.91 -4.64
C TYR A 580 11.38 48.15 -5.45
N GLU A 581 11.85 47.13 -6.18
CA GLU A 581 13.02 47.25 -7.06
C GLU A 581 12.79 48.28 -8.19
N GLN A 582 11.57 48.41 -8.73
CA GLN A 582 11.22 49.45 -9.70
C GLN A 582 11.23 50.85 -9.09
N VAL A 583 10.61 51.04 -7.92
CA VAL A 583 10.60 52.33 -7.21
C VAL A 583 12.02 52.75 -6.82
N GLN A 584 12.87 51.81 -6.40
CA GLN A 584 14.26 52.09 -6.06
C GLN A 584 15.07 52.58 -7.28
N LYS A 585 14.82 52.02 -8.46
CA LYS A 585 15.43 52.50 -9.72
C LYS A 585 14.95 53.91 -10.06
N HIS A 586 13.65 54.16 -9.98
CA HIS A 586 13.09 55.49 -10.24
C HIS A 586 13.56 56.54 -9.24
N LEU A 587 13.72 56.19 -7.96
CA LEU A 587 14.29 57.10 -6.97
C LEU A 587 15.73 57.49 -7.35
N GLY A 588 16.56 56.52 -7.74
CA GLY A 588 17.91 56.80 -8.23
C GLY A 588 17.96 57.65 -9.50
N GLU A 589 16.98 57.48 -10.41
CA GLU A 589 16.83 58.35 -11.60
C GLU A 589 16.47 59.80 -11.21
N VAL A 590 15.55 59.97 -10.26
CA VAL A 590 15.12 61.30 -9.76
C VAL A 590 16.23 61.97 -8.96
N GLU A 591 16.97 61.23 -8.12
CA GLU A 591 18.15 61.73 -7.40
C GLU A 591 19.19 62.24 -8.40
N LYS A 592 19.46 61.50 -9.47
CA LYS A 592 20.36 61.94 -10.53
C LYS A 592 19.84 63.19 -11.25
N GLN A 593 18.55 63.25 -11.57
CA GLN A 593 17.94 64.45 -12.18
C GLN A 593 17.97 65.66 -11.24
N LEU A 594 17.84 65.44 -9.92
CA LEU A 594 17.93 66.48 -8.90
C LEU A 594 19.37 66.99 -8.78
N GLU A 595 20.37 66.10 -8.79
CA GLU A 595 21.78 66.49 -8.83
C GLU A 595 22.10 67.30 -10.09
N GLU A 596 21.61 66.86 -11.26
CA GLU A 596 21.76 67.59 -12.53
C GLU A 596 21.06 68.97 -12.50
N ALA A 597 19.90 69.08 -11.86
CA ALA A 597 19.19 70.34 -11.69
C ALA A 597 19.87 71.27 -10.67
N GLN A 598 20.37 70.74 -9.56
CA GLN A 598 21.13 71.48 -8.56
C GLN A 598 22.44 72.02 -9.13
N GLN A 599 23.14 71.23 -9.96
CA GLN A 599 24.32 71.70 -10.70
C GLN A 599 23.96 72.82 -11.69
N LYS A 600 22.82 72.72 -12.38
CA LYS A 600 22.33 73.80 -13.26
C LYS A 600 21.97 75.07 -12.50
N ILE A 601 21.35 74.96 -11.32
CA ILE A 601 20.99 76.10 -10.47
C ILE A 601 22.27 76.78 -9.93
N GLN A 602 23.26 76.02 -9.47
CA GLN A 602 24.55 76.57 -9.03
C GLN A 602 25.30 77.29 -10.17
N LEU A 603 25.21 76.79 -11.40
CA LEU A 603 25.73 77.49 -12.58
C LEU A 603 24.93 78.76 -12.90
N HIS A 604 23.61 78.76 -12.69
CA HIS A 604 22.73 79.90 -12.95
C HIS A 604 22.80 80.99 -11.86
N GLU A 605 23.18 80.63 -10.63
CA GLU A 605 23.42 81.56 -9.51
C GLU A 605 24.75 82.31 -9.64
N LEU A 606 25.73 81.76 -10.38
CA LEU A 606 26.98 82.44 -10.71
C LEU A 606 26.84 83.52 -11.81
N GLU A 607 25.70 83.58 -12.53
CA GLU A 607 25.46 84.52 -13.64
C GLU A 607 24.50 85.68 -13.31
N ARG A 608 24.05 85.86 -12.05
CA ARG A 608 23.12 86.95 -11.70
C ARG A 608 23.71 87.96 -10.73
N SER A 609 24.05 89.15 -11.25
CA SER A 609 24.32 90.35 -10.48
C SER A 609 23.09 90.79 -9.67
N PRO A 610 23.25 91.28 -8.43
CA PRO A 610 22.13 91.59 -7.53
C PRO A 610 21.59 92.99 -7.82
N ALA A 611 20.37 93.09 -8.36
CA ALA A 611 19.64 94.35 -8.37
C ALA A 611 18.14 94.10 -8.27
N GLY A 612 17.56 94.60 -7.18
CA GLY A 612 16.14 94.92 -7.05
C GLY A 612 15.20 93.72 -6.94
N GLY A 613 14.74 93.43 -5.72
CA GLY A 613 13.62 92.51 -5.53
C GLY A 613 13.39 92.03 -4.11
N ALA A 614 13.73 92.81 -3.08
CA ALA A 614 13.51 92.38 -1.69
C ALA A 614 12.03 92.08 -1.41
N ASP A 615 11.10 92.83 -2.02
CA ASP A 615 9.65 92.62 -1.84
C ASP A 615 9.07 91.42 -2.61
N GLU A 616 9.60 91.07 -3.79
CA GLU A 616 9.18 89.88 -4.54
C GLU A 616 9.68 88.58 -3.92
N TRP A 617 10.89 88.60 -3.34
CA TRP A 617 11.43 87.45 -2.62
C TRP A 617 10.72 87.25 -1.27
N GLN A 618 10.34 88.33 -0.59
CA GLN A 618 9.55 88.25 0.64
C GLN A 618 8.17 87.63 0.37
N THR A 619 7.45 88.08 -0.68
CA THR A 619 6.15 87.50 -1.03
C THR A 619 6.24 86.05 -1.50
N ARG A 620 7.31 85.66 -2.21
CA ARG A 620 7.55 84.25 -2.58
C ARG A 620 7.90 83.39 -1.36
N PHE A 621 8.67 83.92 -0.42
CA PHE A 621 8.98 83.24 0.84
C PHE A 621 7.72 83.03 1.68
N ASP A 622 6.86 84.05 1.78
CA ASP A 622 5.58 83.95 2.50
C ASP A 622 4.60 82.96 1.81
N CYS A 623 4.56 82.94 0.47
CA CYS A 623 3.78 81.94 -0.28
C CYS A 623 4.32 80.51 -0.07
N ALA A 624 5.64 80.33 -0.11
CA ALA A 624 6.27 79.03 0.14
C ALA A 624 6.12 78.57 1.59
N GLN A 625 6.07 79.50 2.56
CA GLN A 625 5.77 79.20 3.95
C GLN A 625 4.32 78.74 4.12
N MET A 626 3.35 79.44 3.52
CA MET A 626 1.95 79.00 3.57
C MET A 626 1.73 77.65 2.87
N GLU A 627 2.43 77.40 1.76
CA GLU A 627 2.38 76.10 1.07
C GLU A 627 3.02 74.99 1.91
N ASN A 628 4.13 75.27 2.61
CA ASN A 628 4.73 74.34 3.57
C ASN A 628 3.79 74.04 4.74
N GLU A 629 3.11 75.05 5.29
CA GLU A 629 2.13 74.85 6.36
C GLU A 629 0.91 74.04 5.89
N PHE A 630 0.46 74.28 4.65
CA PHE A 630 -0.61 73.50 4.04
C PHE A 630 -0.20 72.03 3.81
N LEU A 631 1.01 71.78 3.32
CA LEU A 631 1.56 70.44 3.14
C LEU A 631 1.79 69.73 4.49
N ARG A 632 2.25 70.45 5.52
CA ARG A 632 2.36 69.91 6.89
C ARG A 632 1.01 69.51 7.46
N LYS A 633 -0.03 70.33 7.27
CA LYS A 633 -1.41 69.97 7.69
C LYS A 633 -1.94 68.76 6.93
N ARG A 634 -1.65 68.63 5.62
CA ARG A 634 -2.02 67.43 4.85
C ARG A 634 -1.26 66.20 5.31
N LEU A 635 0.03 66.32 5.64
CA LEU A 635 0.82 65.23 6.22
C LEU A 635 0.25 64.79 7.56
N GLN A 636 -0.07 65.74 8.46
CA GLN A 636 -0.75 65.44 9.72
C GLN A 636 -2.09 64.72 9.51
N GLN A 637 -2.90 65.16 8.55
CA GLN A 637 -4.15 64.46 8.21
C GLN A 637 -3.93 63.04 7.67
N PHE A 638 -2.84 62.80 6.92
CA PHE A 638 -2.50 61.46 6.45
C PHE A 638 -1.94 60.58 7.58
N GLU A 639 -1.15 61.14 8.50
CA GLU A 639 -0.66 60.45 9.70
C GLU A 639 -1.82 60.06 10.63
N GLU A 640 -2.75 60.97 10.91
CA GLU A 640 -3.95 60.67 11.70
C GLU A 640 -4.83 59.58 11.06
N ARG A 641 -4.96 59.59 9.72
CA ARG A 641 -5.66 58.53 8.98
C ARG A 641 -4.93 57.20 9.08
N LEU A 642 -3.61 57.20 8.93
CA LEU A 642 -2.79 55.99 9.04
C LEU A 642 -2.88 55.40 10.46
N ASP A 643 -2.84 56.24 11.48
CA ASP A 643 -3.00 55.82 12.88
C ASP A 643 -4.40 55.25 13.13
N SER A 644 -5.46 55.85 12.55
CA SER A 644 -6.82 55.32 12.64
C SER A 644 -7.02 53.96 11.94
N GLU A 645 -6.31 53.73 10.84
CA GLU A 645 -6.31 52.43 10.13
C GLU A 645 -5.47 51.38 10.87
N LEU A 646 -4.40 51.80 11.55
CA LEU A 646 -3.60 50.91 12.40
C LEU A 646 -4.35 50.51 13.67
N THR A 647 -5.11 51.41 14.29
CA THR A 647 -5.96 51.08 15.44
C THR A 647 -7.13 50.17 15.01
N SER A 648 -7.80 50.45 13.89
CA SER A 648 -8.87 49.60 13.37
C SER A 648 -8.36 48.18 13.02
N ARG A 649 -7.16 48.05 12.44
CA ARG A 649 -6.51 46.75 12.21
C ARG A 649 -6.21 46.00 13.49
N LYS A 650 -5.65 46.68 14.51
CA LYS A 650 -5.36 46.07 15.81
C LYS A 650 -6.65 45.60 16.50
N GLU A 651 -7.73 46.37 16.40
CA GLU A 651 -9.06 45.97 16.90
C GLU A 651 -9.61 44.76 16.15
N LEU A 652 -9.51 44.71 14.82
CA LEU A 652 -9.91 43.55 14.01
C LEU A 652 -9.06 42.30 14.29
N GLU A 653 -7.76 42.47 14.53
CA GLU A 653 -6.86 41.38 14.95
C GLU A 653 -7.20 40.88 16.37
N GLN A 654 -7.49 41.79 17.30
CA GLN A 654 -7.97 41.42 18.63
C GLN A 654 -9.35 40.75 18.56
N GLN A 655 -10.27 41.21 17.71
CA GLN A 655 -11.55 40.56 17.47
C GLN A 655 -11.37 39.19 16.83
N ARG A 656 -10.44 39.01 15.88
CA ARG A 656 -10.09 37.69 15.34
C ARG A 656 -9.52 36.76 16.40
N LEU A 657 -8.64 37.27 17.27
CA LEU A 657 -8.12 36.50 18.40
C LEU A 657 -9.26 36.14 19.38
N LEU A 658 -10.15 37.08 19.70
CA LEU A 658 -11.34 36.82 20.52
C LEU A 658 -12.30 35.80 19.86
N CYS A 659 -12.48 35.81 18.54
CA CYS A 659 -13.24 34.79 17.81
C CYS A 659 -12.53 33.42 17.79
N LEU A 660 -11.20 33.38 17.86
CA LEU A 660 -10.42 32.15 18.03
C LEU A 660 -10.50 31.60 19.47
N TRP A 661 -10.71 32.47 20.47
CA TRP A 661 -10.93 32.09 21.87
C TRP A 661 -12.41 31.81 22.19
N VAL A 662 -13.35 32.35 21.42
CA VAL A 662 -14.79 32.11 21.50
C VAL A 662 -15.21 31.24 20.30
N LEU A 663 -14.71 30.00 20.28
CA LEU A 663 -15.51 28.90 19.76
C LEU A 663 -16.50 28.51 20.86
N PRO A 664 -17.82 28.65 20.65
CA PRO A 664 -18.80 28.20 21.62
C PRO A 664 -18.73 26.67 21.71
N GLY A 665 -18.47 26.17 22.92
CA GLY A 665 -19.09 24.92 23.33
C GLY A 665 -20.61 25.16 23.40
N GLU A 666 -21.29 25.07 22.26
CA GLU A 666 -22.73 24.86 22.23
C GLU A 666 -23.01 23.38 22.05
N GLU A 667 -23.32 22.76 23.19
CA GLU A 667 -24.26 21.67 23.28
C GLU A 667 -25.56 22.07 22.57
N HIS A 668 -26.00 21.32 21.56
CA HIS A 668 -27.37 21.41 21.08
C HIS A 668 -28.25 20.33 21.72
N PRO A 669 -29.48 20.67 22.16
CA PRO A 669 -30.34 19.78 22.91
C PRO A 669 -31.21 18.96 21.95
N ALA A 670 -30.93 17.67 21.84
CA ALA A 670 -31.83 16.71 21.20
C ALA A 670 -31.74 15.35 21.88
N MET A 671 -32.06 15.28 23.17
CA MET A 671 -32.45 14.04 23.86
C MET A 671 -33.16 14.37 25.20
N LYS A 672 -34.35 14.97 25.11
CA LYS A 672 -35.37 14.93 26.17
C LYS A 672 -36.54 14.08 25.68
N SER A 673 -36.31 12.78 25.54
CA SER A 673 -37.36 11.77 25.66
C SER A 673 -36.70 10.46 26.06
N MET A 674 -37.28 9.78 27.05
CA MET A 674 -36.80 8.51 27.64
C MET A 674 -35.78 8.67 28.78
N ASN A 675 -36.22 9.23 29.90
CA ASN A 675 -35.94 8.67 31.22
C ASN A 675 -36.96 9.17 32.23
N ALA A 676 -38.18 8.64 32.10
CA ALA A 676 -39.21 8.67 33.11
C ALA A 676 -39.89 7.30 33.14
N SER A 677 -39.18 6.30 33.66
CA SER A 677 -39.80 5.08 34.15
C SER A 677 -38.89 4.42 35.17
N SER A 678 -39.44 4.27 36.37
CA SER A 678 -38.96 3.45 37.48
C SER A 678 -37.97 4.09 38.45
N GLY A 679 -38.48 4.99 39.28
CA GLY A 679 -38.13 4.96 40.69
C GLY A 679 -39.06 3.98 41.41
N ARG A 680 -38.51 2.97 42.09
CA ARG A 680 -39.02 2.44 43.38
C ARG A 680 -38.10 1.36 43.97
N LEU A 681 -37.70 1.64 45.21
CA LEU A 681 -37.64 0.75 46.39
C LEU A 681 -36.32 0.01 46.75
N ARG A 682 -35.85 0.43 47.94
CA ARG A 682 -35.37 -0.35 49.11
C ARG A 682 -33.87 -0.66 49.28
N SER A 683 -33.25 0.19 50.11
CA SER A 683 -32.64 -0.13 51.42
C SER A 683 -32.27 -1.60 51.76
N GLY A 684 -30.96 -1.88 51.79
CA GLY A 684 -30.16 -2.71 52.75
C GLY A 684 -30.51 -4.20 53.01
N PRO A 685 -29.69 -4.96 53.76
CA PRO A 685 -28.36 -4.69 54.33
C PRO A 685 -27.32 -5.83 54.11
N PHE A 686 -26.18 -5.68 54.81
CA PHE A 686 -25.03 -6.56 55.01
C PHE A 686 -25.30 -8.05 55.38
N LEU A 687 -24.36 -8.91 54.90
CA LEU A 687 -23.70 -10.10 55.53
C LEU A 687 -24.48 -11.40 55.77
N PRO A 688 -23.80 -12.56 55.93
CA PRO A 688 -22.33 -12.79 56.02
C PRO A 688 -21.67 -13.46 54.82
#